data_AF-A0A7C3GV08-F1
#
_entry.id   AF-A0A7C3GV08-F1
#
_cell.length_a   1.000
_cell.length_b   1.000
_cell.length_c   1.000
_cell.angle_alpha   90.00
_cell.angle_beta   90.00
_cell.angle_gamma   90.00
#
_symmetry.space_group_name_H-M   'P 1'
#
loop_
_entity.id
_entity.type
_entity.pdbx_description
1 polymer ?
#
loop_
_entity_poly.entity_id
_entity_poly.type
_entity_poly.pdbx_seq_one_letter_code
_entity_poly.pdbx_strand_id
1 'polypeptide(L)'
;MNKQRLSILLFLFLFYPLQAFAFVDSLGTVFIENQGQASKEISYYSRIANGSISITQQGDLLLELSSGKENDQPRFTIREHLNHSKMLKITSGKPLNTRVNYFIGRKPGDWYQNLKAYQSVLVQDKRTNIDLELQLRNHSVEKIFNIKPGGDAESLWIEVTGAKPALSTGGRLALTSHTGKTLYYSKPFAYQTINGRQVPVKVAYRLQGNSYGFALGKYDHSESLVIDPIIQSTYLGGSRNDYINDIAVDPASSDVYVAGSTNSIIPGGPLSIRQGEDAFIARLSSDLKTVLNLSYIIGSGTDRIKAISFGLISGGSDIYVAGSTNSEDLAGISESSAQKTLRGAEDAFIAVLPADLSNINNSSYFGGTKVCDSALSSTTDVSTLLFGDNGSQDVLYMAGQTSAGNIVGRGGVNLPVAQIPCGGGLRDGYIAMFNRDLSSIIKSTYVGGSGDDSVVGLVQTIGRIFVAGDTNSDDFPGVDENSAQWDRSGVRSSNDDVFISRLASDLGTLERSTYFGGSGSDKSSQLISGGASLYLGGNTDSLDLPKTSGALLETPNDMFIARIFTDLETNAFTQVSYLGGSGDDNLQDLIFEDSSEDVYVVGGTSSHDLPATEDAAQEQISGNQDAFVMRLNAFLRPLPTIAKSIQTTYLGGPDSPEEIATAVAISKIYDPFAVYVTGLTTSANFPEVEDGAQFYRDGGLSDYMEGFVSVLDATLASQQFIPGPPPTLAAIKVDPDTLEFGSIGLAISKTLHLQISRSGEGILTLSNLVFDNHEAVFDITSTSAGCDSLPLTLNESLTSCGFDITFTPDDDIDYSTNLVVTSSDPDNDELNIPVTGRGINGAKLEIDPMEYDFGKVTRDILEYQRFTLLNVGNNDLVVSSITLSEVTIPHNFRLLEYKADKPYRCNWAEDIILVSGESCVAEISFFPRDVGEFSAELIVESNDIEEPSMTVNIMGEGRERRLSDGICFIATAAFGSPMQKDVVLLRAFRDKYLLTNALGKAIVSFYYETSPPIARVIAQSEFLRWLTRGLLQPLILAIKYPDRFFILIFLFFLFSFVIRHRFTSHKKV
;
A
#
# COMPACT_ATOMS: atom_id res chain seq x y z
N MET A 1 73.40 54.49 19.88
CA MET A 1 73.33 53.03 19.67
C MET A 1 71.98 52.71 19.05
N ASN A 2 71.75 52.40 17.77
CA ASN A 2 72.37 52.71 16.47
C ASN A 2 71.13 52.94 15.56
N LYS A 3 70.82 54.16 15.09
CA LYS A 3 71.18 54.70 13.75
C LYS A 3 71.08 53.63 12.64
N GLN A 4 70.46 53.79 11.48
CA GLN A 4 69.89 54.90 10.72
C GLN A 4 69.54 54.30 9.33
N ARG A 5 68.57 54.89 8.60
CA ARG A 5 68.51 54.99 7.11
C ARG A 5 68.15 53.72 6.32
N LEU A 6 67.54 53.78 5.14
CA LEU A 6 66.83 54.80 4.35
C LEU A 6 66.44 54.07 3.05
N SER A 7 65.25 54.36 2.53
CA SER A 7 64.79 54.01 1.19
C SER A 7 65.82 54.30 0.09
N ILE A 8 65.95 53.39 -0.87
CA ILE A 8 66.34 53.54 -2.30
C ILE A 8 66.08 52.15 -2.91
N LEU A 9 65.06 52.02 -3.77
CA LEU A 9 65.21 51.98 -5.25
C LEU A 9 65.93 50.68 -5.70
N LEU A 10 65.56 49.95 -6.74
CA LEU A 10 64.64 50.08 -7.86
C LEU A 10 65.09 48.92 -8.78
N PHE A 11 64.20 48.00 -9.17
CA PHE A 11 64.28 47.09 -10.35
C PHE A 11 63.19 46.02 -10.09
N LEU A 12 61.91 46.22 -10.45
CA LEU A 12 61.37 46.07 -11.81
C LEU A 12 62.01 44.89 -12.56
N PHE A 13 61.19 43.87 -12.86
CA PHE A 13 61.19 43.05 -14.10
C PHE A 13 62.49 42.27 -14.40
N LEU A 14 62.54 40.98 -14.70
CA LEU A 14 61.65 39.99 -15.32
C LEU A 14 62.07 38.63 -14.71
N PHE A 15 61.20 37.71 -14.36
CA PHE A 15 60.45 36.88 -15.30
C PHE A 15 59.10 36.44 -14.69
N TYR A 16 58.01 36.90 -15.31
CA TYR A 16 56.71 36.21 -15.44
C TYR A 16 56.89 34.97 -16.35
N PRO A 17 55.89 34.07 -16.55
CA PRO A 17 54.90 33.43 -15.66
C PRO A 17 54.91 31.89 -15.81
N LEU A 18 54.16 31.11 -15.01
CA LEU A 18 52.94 30.34 -15.36
C LEU A 18 52.90 29.19 -14.32
N GLN A 19 51.86 28.82 -13.57
CA GLN A 19 50.41 29.01 -13.61
C GLN A 19 49.94 29.19 -12.16
N ALA A 20 49.21 30.27 -11.87
CA ALA A 20 48.30 30.31 -10.73
C ALA A 20 46.91 30.06 -11.31
N PHE A 21 46.52 28.78 -11.40
CA PHE A 21 45.11 28.44 -11.53
C PHE A 21 44.49 28.50 -10.14
N ALA A 22 43.34 29.16 -10.10
CA ALA A 22 42.58 29.44 -8.90
C ALA A 22 42.12 28.14 -8.23
N PHE A 23 42.29 28.07 -6.92
CA PHE A 23 41.70 27.05 -6.06
C PHE A 23 40.19 27.35 -5.95
N VAL A 24 39.42 26.98 -6.98
CA VAL A 24 37.94 27.04 -7.01
C VAL A 24 37.39 25.83 -7.79
N ASP A 25 37.91 24.63 -7.54
CA ASP A 25 37.32 23.38 -8.08
C ASP A 25 36.51 22.60 -7.03
N SER A 26 36.42 23.08 -5.78
CA SER A 26 35.77 22.33 -4.68
C SER A 26 34.50 22.97 -4.11
N LEU A 27 33.88 23.94 -4.79
CA LEU A 27 32.64 24.61 -4.33
C LEU A 27 31.46 24.42 -5.32
N GLY A 28 31.40 23.28 -6.01
CA GLY A 28 30.51 23.02 -7.14
C GLY A 28 29.01 22.82 -6.86
N THR A 29 28.44 23.29 -5.74
CA THR A 29 27.05 22.95 -5.34
C THR A 29 26.29 24.06 -4.60
N VAL A 30 26.58 25.34 -4.88
CA VAL A 30 25.86 26.45 -4.21
C VAL A 30 25.50 27.59 -5.16
N PHE A 31 24.38 28.26 -4.89
CA PHE A 31 24.03 29.52 -5.55
C PHE A 31 24.76 30.67 -4.87
N ILE A 32 25.42 31.50 -5.66
CA ILE A 32 26.11 32.71 -5.21
C ILE A 32 25.28 33.91 -5.64
N GLU A 33 24.99 34.80 -4.69
CA GLU A 33 24.32 36.08 -4.95
C GLU A 33 25.24 37.05 -5.71
N ASN A 34 24.73 37.64 -6.79
CA ASN A 34 25.49 38.60 -7.57
C ASN A 34 25.55 39.97 -6.86
N GLN A 35 26.74 40.36 -6.44
CA GLN A 35 27.06 41.66 -5.83
C GLN A 35 27.99 42.50 -6.75
N GLY A 36 28.10 42.12 -8.03
CA GLY A 36 28.96 42.77 -9.04
C GLY A 36 30.03 41.86 -9.64
N GLN A 37 30.03 40.56 -9.30
CA GLN A 37 30.99 39.58 -9.84
C GLN A 37 30.61 39.12 -11.24
N ALA A 38 29.32 39.19 -11.59
CA ALA A 38 28.76 38.81 -12.89
C ALA A 38 28.00 39.97 -13.55
N SER A 39 27.49 39.77 -14.77
CA SER A 39 26.66 40.77 -15.47
C SER A 39 25.54 41.31 -14.57
N LYS A 40 25.22 42.60 -14.67
CA LYS A 40 24.16 43.24 -13.86
C LYS A 40 22.78 42.62 -14.06
N GLU A 41 22.59 41.86 -15.13
CA GLU A 41 21.33 41.16 -15.44
C GLU A 41 21.13 39.88 -14.61
N ILE A 42 22.18 39.38 -13.95
CA ILE A 42 22.16 38.14 -13.15
C ILE A 42 21.89 38.47 -11.68
N SER A 43 20.96 37.74 -11.05
CA SER A 43 20.68 37.81 -9.61
C SER A 43 21.46 36.77 -8.82
N TYR A 44 21.46 35.52 -9.28
CA TYR A 44 22.18 34.41 -8.67
C TYR A 44 22.84 33.57 -9.77
N TYR A 45 23.98 32.95 -9.47
CA TYR A 45 24.64 32.04 -10.41
C TYR A 45 25.38 30.93 -9.68
N SER A 46 25.70 29.87 -10.42
CA SER A 46 26.54 28.78 -9.99
C SER A 46 27.35 28.19 -11.15
N ARG A 47 28.46 27.54 -10.80
CA ARG A 47 29.32 26.80 -11.72
C ARG A 47 29.03 25.32 -11.55
N ILE A 48 28.76 24.64 -12.65
CA ILE A 48 28.53 23.18 -12.71
C ILE A 48 29.63 22.55 -13.58
N ALA A 49 29.91 21.26 -13.43
CA ALA A 49 31.04 20.60 -14.12
C ALA A 49 31.04 20.83 -15.64
N ASN A 50 29.85 20.87 -16.26
CA ASN A 50 29.70 21.04 -17.71
C ASN A 50 29.30 22.45 -18.15
N GLY A 51 29.41 23.46 -17.28
CA GLY A 51 29.11 24.85 -17.64
C GLY A 51 28.69 25.76 -16.48
N SER A 52 27.61 26.51 -16.65
CA SER A 52 27.09 27.39 -15.60
C SER A 52 25.58 27.56 -15.65
N ILE A 53 25.00 27.73 -14.46
CA ILE A 53 23.59 28.02 -14.26
C ILE A 53 23.48 29.45 -13.72
N SER A 54 22.61 30.27 -14.29
CA SER A 54 22.38 31.64 -13.84
C SER A 54 20.90 31.98 -13.85
N ILE A 55 20.48 32.79 -12.87
CA ILE A 55 19.11 33.28 -12.74
C ILE A 55 19.14 34.78 -12.99
N THR A 56 18.40 35.27 -13.98
CA THR A 56 18.35 36.70 -14.31
C THR A 56 17.47 37.47 -13.34
N GLN A 57 17.60 38.80 -13.28
CA GLN A 57 16.70 39.66 -12.51
C GLN A 57 15.23 39.55 -12.94
N GLN A 58 15.00 39.07 -14.16
CA GLN A 58 13.68 38.83 -14.74
C GLN A 58 13.16 37.41 -14.43
N GLY A 59 13.92 36.58 -13.71
CA GLY A 59 13.55 35.22 -13.34
C GLY A 59 13.83 34.16 -14.40
N ASP A 60 14.59 34.48 -15.44
CA ASP A 60 15.00 33.49 -16.46
C ASP A 60 16.06 32.57 -15.88
N LEU A 61 15.90 31.28 -16.12
CA LEU A 61 16.95 30.30 -15.89
C LEU A 61 17.79 30.16 -17.16
N LEU A 62 19.09 30.42 -17.04
CA LEU A 62 20.07 30.30 -18.12
C LEU A 62 20.99 29.12 -17.80
N LEU A 63 20.97 28.10 -18.67
CA LEU A 63 21.86 26.96 -18.64
C LEU A 63 22.86 27.11 -19.79
N GLU A 64 24.11 27.45 -19.49
CA GLU A 64 25.20 27.42 -20.47
C GLU A 64 25.96 26.11 -20.33
N LEU A 65 25.91 25.25 -21.36
CA LEU A 65 26.51 23.91 -21.34
C LEU A 65 27.63 23.79 -22.40
N SER A 66 28.67 23.03 -22.07
CA SER A 66 29.79 22.70 -22.96
C SER A 66 29.68 21.26 -23.48
N SER A 67 30.17 20.99 -24.70
CA SER A 67 29.99 19.69 -25.36
C SER A 67 31.03 18.61 -25.02
N GLY A 68 31.96 18.87 -24.08
CA GLY A 68 32.92 17.87 -23.58
C GLY A 68 34.12 17.61 -24.51
N LYS A 69 35.17 18.43 -24.33
CA LYS A 69 36.63 18.20 -24.49
C LYS A 69 37.29 19.58 -24.59
N GLU A 70 38.33 19.81 -23.79
CA GLU A 70 39.01 21.11 -23.70
C GLU A 70 39.58 21.55 -25.06
N ASN A 71 39.31 22.82 -25.37
CA ASN A 71 39.74 23.62 -26.51
C ASN A 71 38.97 23.38 -27.83
N ASP A 72 38.04 24.33 -28.09
CA ASP A 72 37.50 24.73 -29.40
C ASP A 72 36.10 24.24 -29.83
N GLN A 73 35.15 24.02 -28.90
CA GLN A 73 33.78 23.61 -29.25
C GLN A 73 32.68 24.60 -28.81
N PRO A 74 31.53 24.67 -29.52
CA PRO A 74 30.48 25.66 -29.28
C PRO A 74 29.76 25.41 -27.94
N ARG A 75 29.72 26.45 -27.09
CA ARG A 75 28.81 26.51 -25.94
C ARG A 75 27.40 26.75 -26.45
N PHE A 76 26.43 26.03 -25.90
CA PHE A 76 25.02 26.30 -26.20
C PHE A 76 24.31 26.74 -24.92
N THR A 77 23.36 27.66 -25.08
CA THR A 77 22.58 28.23 -24.00
C THR A 77 21.15 27.79 -24.14
N ILE A 78 20.61 27.13 -23.11
CA ILE A 78 19.17 26.90 -22.95
C ILE A 78 18.67 28.00 -22.01
N ARG A 79 17.68 28.77 -22.45
CA ARG A 79 16.99 29.74 -21.63
C ARG A 79 15.58 29.22 -21.36
N GLU A 80 15.19 29.22 -20.10
CA GLU A 80 13.84 28.89 -19.66
C GLU A 80 13.22 30.09 -18.96
N HIS A 81 12.07 30.54 -19.47
CA HIS A 81 11.36 31.71 -18.98
C HIS A 81 9.97 31.34 -18.46
N LEU A 82 9.63 31.79 -17.26
CA LEU A 82 8.28 31.60 -16.69
C LEU A 82 7.32 32.62 -17.32
N ASN A 83 6.41 32.16 -18.19
CA ASN A 83 5.66 32.98 -19.16
C ASN A 83 4.69 34.04 -18.55
N HIS A 84 4.56 34.14 -17.22
CA HIS A 84 3.41 34.81 -16.58
C HIS A 84 3.67 36.05 -15.72
N SER A 85 4.88 36.59 -15.62
CA SER A 85 5.10 37.74 -14.73
C SER A 85 6.22 38.72 -15.13
N LYS A 86 5.85 39.99 -15.33
CA LYS A 86 6.78 41.14 -15.34
C LYS A 86 7.22 41.56 -13.92
N MET A 87 6.77 40.88 -12.87
CA MET A 87 7.09 41.15 -11.47
C MET A 87 7.39 39.86 -10.69
N LEU A 88 8.34 39.06 -11.19
CA LEU A 88 8.88 37.94 -10.41
C LEU A 88 9.72 38.49 -9.25
N LYS A 89 9.52 37.95 -8.05
CA LYS A 89 10.38 38.26 -6.90
C LYS A 89 11.34 37.11 -6.72
N ILE A 90 12.63 37.39 -6.89
CA ILE A 90 13.70 36.42 -6.68
C ILE A 90 14.23 36.63 -5.27
N THR A 91 14.08 35.61 -4.43
CA THR A 91 14.59 35.61 -3.06
C THR A 91 15.52 34.43 -2.86
N SER A 92 16.44 34.57 -1.91
CA SER A 92 17.23 33.44 -1.45
C SER A 92 16.37 32.41 -0.73
N GLY A 93 16.67 31.13 -0.94
CA GLY A 93 16.20 30.03 -0.11
C GLY A 93 17.05 29.88 1.15
N LYS A 94 17.26 28.64 1.60
CA LYS A 94 18.02 28.35 2.83
C LYS A 94 19.49 28.80 2.69
N PRO A 95 19.98 29.72 3.54
CA PRO A 95 21.38 30.12 3.53
C PRO A 95 22.25 28.98 4.05
N LEU A 96 23.40 28.77 3.41
CA LEU A 96 24.41 27.83 3.90
C LEU A 96 25.39 28.55 4.83
N ASN A 97 25.95 27.83 5.79
CA ASN A 97 27.01 28.36 6.66
C ASN A 97 28.32 28.61 5.88
N THR A 98 28.43 28.09 4.66
CA THR A 98 29.55 28.28 3.74
C THR A 98 29.59 29.71 3.18
N ARG A 99 30.79 30.31 3.13
CA ARG A 99 31.03 31.64 2.57
C ARG A 99 31.96 31.55 1.36
N VAL A 100 31.68 32.33 0.31
CA VAL A 100 32.47 32.31 -0.94
C VAL A 100 33.25 33.61 -1.11
N ASN A 101 34.50 33.50 -1.55
CA ASN A 101 35.37 34.62 -1.89
C ASN A 101 35.72 34.58 -3.38
N TYR A 102 35.71 35.73 -4.05
CA TYR A 102 35.97 35.88 -5.48
C TYR A 102 37.06 36.94 -5.71
N PHE A 103 38.26 36.51 -6.13
CA PHE A 103 39.42 37.38 -6.29
C PHE A 103 39.63 37.75 -7.77
N ILE A 104 39.11 38.91 -8.20
CA ILE A 104 39.27 39.38 -9.59
C ILE A 104 40.47 40.33 -9.69
N GLY A 105 41.41 40.03 -10.59
CA GLY A 105 42.53 40.92 -10.89
C GLY A 105 43.55 41.08 -9.75
N ARG A 106 44.54 41.96 -9.96
CA ARG A 106 45.70 42.14 -9.04
C ARG A 106 45.50 43.21 -7.97
N LYS A 107 44.42 43.99 -8.03
CA LYS A 107 44.14 45.05 -7.05
C LYS A 107 43.13 44.53 -6.02
N PRO A 108 43.43 44.57 -4.72
CA PRO A 108 42.50 44.11 -3.68
C PRO A 108 41.14 44.82 -3.67
N GLY A 109 41.02 46.01 -4.27
CA GLY A 109 39.76 46.73 -4.41
C GLY A 109 38.77 46.11 -5.41
N ASP A 110 39.23 45.17 -6.25
CA ASP A 110 38.40 44.44 -7.22
C ASP A 110 37.98 43.05 -6.69
N TRP A 111 38.30 42.74 -5.43
CA TRP A 111 38.00 41.45 -4.78
C TRP A 111 36.65 41.51 -4.06
N TYR A 112 35.85 40.45 -4.22
CA TYR A 112 34.60 40.25 -3.50
C TYR A 112 34.80 39.20 -2.42
N GLN A 113 34.53 39.50 -1.16
CA GLN A 113 34.78 38.60 -0.03
C GLN A 113 33.52 38.39 0.80
N ASN A 114 33.44 37.23 1.45
CA ASN A 114 32.38 36.83 2.37
C ASN A 114 30.96 36.79 1.75
N LEU A 115 30.88 36.39 0.48
CA LEU A 115 29.61 36.25 -0.23
C LEU A 115 28.77 35.14 0.40
N LYS A 116 27.46 35.38 0.49
CA LYS A 116 26.49 34.40 0.97
C LYS A 116 26.27 33.34 -0.11
N ALA A 117 26.28 32.08 0.33
CA ALA A 117 25.93 30.92 -0.48
C ALA A 117 24.56 30.40 -0.05
N TYR A 118 23.78 29.91 -1.01
CA TYR A 118 22.43 29.41 -0.80
C TYR A 118 22.27 28.04 -1.44
N GLN A 119 21.51 27.16 -0.79
CA GLN A 119 21.20 25.82 -1.30
C GLN A 119 20.15 25.88 -2.41
N SER A 120 19.22 26.85 -2.30
CA SER A 120 18.15 27.06 -3.27
C SER A 120 17.89 28.56 -3.50
N VAL A 121 17.26 28.85 -4.63
CA VAL A 121 16.76 30.18 -4.99
C VAL A 121 15.28 30.06 -5.29
N LEU A 122 14.48 30.94 -4.69
CA LEU A 122 13.04 30.98 -4.85
C LEU A 122 12.69 32.06 -5.88
N VAL A 123 11.95 31.66 -6.91
CA VAL A 123 11.35 32.55 -7.91
C VAL A 123 9.85 32.59 -7.65
N GLN A 124 9.39 33.65 -6.98
CA GLN A 124 8.01 33.76 -6.53
C GLN A 124 7.17 34.59 -7.51
N ASP A 125 6.04 34.05 -7.94
CA ASP A 125 5.03 34.78 -8.68
C ASP A 125 3.78 35.01 -7.82
N LYS A 126 3.70 36.22 -7.23
CA LYS A 126 2.59 36.62 -6.36
C LYS A 126 1.24 36.72 -7.09
N ARG A 127 1.20 36.75 -8.42
CA ARG A 127 -0.04 36.89 -9.18
C ARG A 127 -0.69 35.54 -9.47
N THR A 128 0.12 34.50 -9.62
CA THR A 128 -0.34 33.13 -9.96
C THR A 128 -0.41 32.22 -8.74
N ASN A 129 0.09 32.65 -7.59
CA ASN A 129 0.22 31.82 -6.37
C ASN A 129 1.13 30.59 -6.61
N ILE A 130 2.10 30.71 -7.52
CA ILE A 130 3.06 29.66 -7.84
C ILE A 130 4.47 30.14 -7.47
N ASP A 131 5.13 29.40 -6.60
CA ASP A 131 6.54 29.60 -6.25
C ASP A 131 7.35 28.51 -6.94
N LEU A 132 8.33 28.89 -7.75
CA LEU A 132 9.32 27.96 -8.30
C LEU A 132 10.55 27.98 -7.39
N GLU A 133 10.86 26.84 -6.77
CA GLU A 133 12.12 26.65 -6.07
C GLU A 133 13.13 25.98 -6.99
N LEU A 134 14.26 26.66 -7.17
CA LEU A 134 15.41 26.18 -7.92
C LEU A 134 16.44 25.66 -6.91
N GLN A 135 16.69 24.36 -6.91
CA GLN A 135 17.72 23.76 -6.06
C GLN A 135 18.89 23.30 -6.92
N LEU A 136 20.12 23.67 -6.53
CA LEU A 136 21.30 23.14 -7.19
C LEU A 136 21.60 21.76 -6.66
N ARG A 137 21.70 20.80 -7.57
CA ARG A 137 22.08 19.42 -7.29
C ARG A 137 23.22 19.08 -8.22
N ASN A 138 24.43 18.91 -7.67
CA ASN A 138 25.68 18.63 -8.40
C ASN A 138 25.88 19.42 -9.70
N HIS A 139 25.33 18.92 -10.82
CA HIS A 139 25.54 19.46 -12.17
C HIS A 139 24.23 19.83 -12.92
N SER A 140 23.07 19.80 -12.26
CA SER A 140 21.77 20.22 -12.80
C SER A 140 21.06 21.19 -11.83
N VAL A 141 19.88 21.67 -12.23
CA VAL A 141 19.00 22.48 -11.37
C VAL A 141 17.63 21.84 -11.33
N GLU A 142 17.25 21.44 -10.13
CA GLU A 142 15.95 20.87 -9.81
C GLU A 142 14.91 21.99 -9.70
N LYS A 143 13.70 21.73 -10.19
CA LYS A 143 12.59 22.68 -10.22
C LYS A 143 11.41 22.11 -9.46
N ILE A 144 11.21 22.61 -8.26
CA ILE A 144 10.05 22.26 -7.44
C ILE A 144 9.01 23.36 -7.60
N PHE A 145 7.83 23.01 -8.10
CA PHE A 145 6.74 23.96 -8.27
C PHE A 145 5.80 23.85 -7.07
N ASN A 146 5.73 24.92 -6.28
CA ASN A 146 4.85 25.03 -5.13
C ASN A 146 3.64 25.90 -5.50
N ILE A 147 2.51 25.26 -5.75
CA ILE A 147 1.23 25.91 -6.05
C ILE A 147 0.49 26.10 -4.73
N LYS A 148 0.40 27.36 -4.29
CA LYS A 148 -0.32 27.73 -3.06
C LYS A 148 -1.83 27.65 -3.26
N PRO A 149 -2.62 27.62 -2.18
CA PRO A 149 -4.08 27.60 -2.25
C PRO A 149 -4.65 28.65 -3.23
N GLY A 150 -5.58 28.21 -4.07
CA GLY A 150 -6.17 29.02 -5.14
C GLY A 150 -5.26 29.28 -6.36
N GLY A 151 -4.05 28.73 -6.40
CA GLY A 151 -3.16 28.77 -7.57
C GLY A 151 -3.60 27.78 -8.67
N ASP A 152 -3.39 28.16 -9.92
CA ASP A 152 -3.72 27.35 -11.10
C ASP A 152 -2.44 26.84 -11.78
N ALA A 153 -2.03 25.61 -11.49
CA ALA A 153 -0.84 25.01 -12.10
C ALA A 153 -1.02 24.77 -13.61
N GLU A 154 -2.25 24.59 -14.10
CA GLU A 154 -2.53 24.47 -15.53
C GLU A 154 -2.47 25.82 -16.26
N SER A 155 -2.20 26.93 -15.56
CA SER A 155 -1.79 28.19 -16.19
C SER A 155 -0.26 28.30 -16.36
N LEU A 156 0.51 27.39 -15.75
CA LEU A 156 1.96 27.42 -15.74
C LEU A 156 2.52 26.97 -17.10
N TRP A 157 3.36 27.83 -17.67
CA TRP A 157 4.10 27.57 -18.90
C TRP A 157 5.53 28.09 -18.77
N ILE A 158 6.49 27.23 -19.12
CA ILE A 158 7.90 27.57 -19.23
C ILE A 158 8.25 27.61 -20.71
N GLU A 159 8.57 28.81 -21.19
CA GLU A 159 9.04 29.01 -22.55
C GLU A 159 10.53 28.68 -22.65
N VAL A 160 10.88 27.81 -23.60
CA VAL A 160 12.24 27.35 -23.84
C VAL A 160 12.79 28.04 -25.09
N THR A 161 13.97 28.66 -24.96
CA THR A 161 14.75 29.19 -26.08
C THR A 161 16.12 28.50 -26.14
N GLY A 162 16.60 28.19 -27.35
CA GLY A 162 17.89 27.51 -27.55
C GLY A 162 17.82 25.98 -27.58
N ALA A 163 16.67 25.41 -27.17
CA ALA A 163 16.34 24.00 -27.27
C ALA A 163 14.88 23.79 -27.72
N LYS A 164 14.57 22.60 -28.23
CA LYS A 164 13.22 22.17 -28.58
C LYS A 164 12.72 21.16 -27.55
N PRO A 165 11.59 21.42 -26.87
CA PRO A 165 10.99 20.46 -25.96
C PRO A 165 10.31 19.31 -26.74
N ALA A 166 10.45 18.08 -26.24
CA ALA A 166 9.79 16.87 -26.73
C ALA A 166 9.48 15.95 -25.55
N LEU A 167 8.48 15.07 -25.69
CA LEU A 167 8.21 14.03 -24.70
C LEU A 167 8.81 12.70 -25.17
N SER A 168 9.49 11.98 -24.27
CA SER A 168 9.90 10.60 -24.52
C SER A 168 8.70 9.64 -24.41
N THR A 169 8.85 8.41 -24.90
CA THR A 169 7.84 7.34 -24.73
C THR A 169 7.45 7.07 -23.27
N GLY A 170 8.34 7.35 -22.30
CA GLY A 170 8.07 7.23 -20.85
C GLY A 170 7.54 8.50 -20.16
N GLY A 171 7.14 9.54 -20.91
CA GLY A 171 6.57 10.77 -20.32
C GLY A 171 7.59 11.77 -19.75
N ARG A 172 8.90 11.52 -19.90
CA ARG A 172 9.98 12.49 -19.62
C ARG A 172 9.94 13.69 -20.57
N LEU A 173 10.42 14.84 -20.12
CA LEU A 173 10.63 16.03 -20.95
C LEU A 173 12.07 16.10 -21.44
N ALA A 174 12.26 16.12 -22.76
CA ALA A 174 13.55 16.24 -23.43
C ALA A 174 13.70 17.66 -24.02
N LEU A 175 14.72 18.41 -23.61
CA LEU A 175 15.10 19.69 -24.21
C LEU A 175 16.31 19.51 -25.12
N THR A 176 16.07 19.31 -26.43
CA THR A 176 17.14 19.08 -27.41
C THR A 176 17.61 20.40 -28.03
N SER A 177 18.89 20.74 -27.84
CA SER A 177 19.51 21.91 -28.44
C SER A 177 19.70 21.74 -29.96
N HIS A 178 19.97 22.86 -30.64
CA HIS A 178 20.30 22.87 -32.07
C HIS A 178 21.62 22.12 -32.42
N THR A 179 22.45 21.80 -31.42
CA THR A 179 23.68 21.00 -31.59
C THR A 179 23.44 19.51 -31.41
N GLY A 180 22.19 19.09 -31.15
CA GLY A 180 21.82 17.68 -30.94
C GLY A 180 22.07 17.17 -29.52
N LYS A 181 22.43 18.05 -28.57
CA LYS A 181 22.55 17.70 -27.14
C LYS A 181 21.18 17.83 -26.47
N THR A 182 20.80 16.86 -25.68
CA THR A 182 19.50 16.82 -25.00
C THR A 182 19.70 16.88 -23.49
N LEU A 183 18.91 17.71 -22.82
CA LEU A 183 18.73 17.72 -21.37
C LEU A 183 17.38 17.06 -21.06
N TYR A 184 17.33 16.01 -20.25
CA TYR A 184 16.06 15.40 -19.86
C TYR A 184 15.62 15.88 -18.47
N TYR A 185 14.31 15.88 -18.26
CA TYR A 185 13.67 15.95 -16.95
C TYR A 185 12.82 14.70 -16.78
N SER A 186 12.90 14.08 -15.61
CA SER A 186 12.08 12.92 -15.22
C SER A 186 10.59 13.26 -15.32
N LYS A 187 9.74 12.25 -15.38
CA LYS A 187 8.29 12.45 -15.41
C LYS A 187 7.85 13.18 -14.12
N PRO A 188 6.95 14.19 -14.20
CA PRO A 188 6.54 14.92 -13.02
C PRO A 188 5.73 14.01 -12.09
N PHE A 189 5.88 14.20 -10.79
CA PHE A 189 5.00 13.72 -9.74
C PHE A 189 4.37 14.94 -9.05
N ALA A 190 3.17 14.80 -8.50
CA ALA A 190 2.52 15.89 -7.80
C ALA A 190 1.76 15.37 -6.59
N TYR A 191 1.68 16.16 -5.53
CA TYR A 191 0.98 15.79 -4.29
C TYR A 191 0.50 17.02 -3.50
N GLN A 192 -0.50 16.80 -2.66
CA GLN A 192 -0.97 17.75 -1.65
C GLN A 192 -0.63 17.22 -0.26
N THR A 193 -0.46 18.09 0.73
CA THR A 193 -0.34 17.65 2.11
C THR A 193 -1.67 17.93 2.82
N ILE A 194 -2.46 16.88 3.06
CA ILE A 194 -3.77 16.98 3.71
C ILE A 194 -3.68 16.23 5.04
N ASN A 195 -3.95 16.91 6.16
CA ASN A 195 -3.85 16.35 7.51
C ASN A 195 -2.48 15.69 7.83
N GLY A 196 -1.40 16.23 7.27
CA GLY A 196 -0.03 15.72 7.47
C GLY A 196 0.34 14.49 6.61
N ARG A 197 -0.55 14.00 5.76
CA ARG A 197 -0.28 12.92 4.79
C ARG A 197 -0.15 13.49 3.38
N GLN A 198 0.78 12.94 2.58
CA GLN A 198 0.90 13.29 1.17
C GLN A 198 -0.19 12.57 0.36
N VAL A 199 -1.01 13.32 -0.35
CA VAL A 199 -2.08 12.84 -1.23
C VAL A 199 -1.65 13.08 -2.68
N PRO A 200 -1.38 12.04 -3.48
CA PRO A 200 -0.87 12.21 -4.83
C PRO A 200 -1.92 12.81 -5.78
N VAL A 201 -1.44 13.59 -6.75
CA VAL A 201 -2.23 14.22 -7.81
C VAL A 201 -1.64 13.80 -9.15
N LYS A 202 -2.47 13.26 -10.04
CA LYS A 202 -2.04 12.87 -11.38
C LYS A 202 -1.42 14.08 -12.09
N VAL A 203 -0.24 13.92 -12.66
CA VAL A 203 0.42 15.01 -13.40
C VAL A 203 1.15 14.44 -14.63
N ALA A 204 1.22 15.23 -15.70
CA ALA A 204 2.03 14.93 -16.87
C ALA A 204 2.57 16.21 -17.49
N TYR A 205 3.71 16.14 -18.16
CA TYR A 205 4.15 17.25 -19.00
C TYR A 205 3.20 17.41 -20.18
N ARG A 206 2.93 18.65 -20.54
CA ARG A 206 2.26 19.03 -21.78
C ARG A 206 3.11 20.04 -22.54
N LEU A 207 3.09 19.95 -23.86
CA LEU A 207 3.87 20.80 -24.75
C LEU A 207 2.96 21.77 -25.52
N GLN A 208 3.41 23.01 -25.66
CA GLN A 208 2.76 24.01 -26.52
C GLN A 208 3.83 24.85 -27.22
N GLY A 209 4.08 24.54 -28.50
CA GLY A 209 5.14 25.21 -29.27
C GLY A 209 6.53 24.94 -28.66
N ASN A 210 7.23 26.01 -28.27
CA ASN A 210 8.50 25.93 -27.54
C ASN A 210 8.33 25.98 -26.02
N SER A 211 7.10 25.87 -25.50
CA SER A 211 6.84 25.85 -24.07
C SER A 211 6.46 24.46 -23.59
N TYR A 212 6.76 24.18 -22.32
CA TYR A 212 6.19 23.05 -21.59
C TYR A 212 5.46 23.54 -20.33
N GLY A 213 4.53 22.74 -19.85
CA GLY A 213 3.78 22.96 -18.61
C GLY A 213 3.25 21.63 -18.09
N PHE A 214 2.26 21.69 -17.21
CA PHE A 214 1.68 20.50 -16.59
C PHE A 214 0.20 20.34 -16.95
N ALA A 215 -0.21 19.09 -17.16
CA ALA A 215 -1.61 18.67 -17.15
C ALA A 215 -1.87 17.93 -15.85
N LEU A 216 -2.91 18.30 -15.11
CA LEU A 216 -3.19 17.76 -13.78
C LEU A 216 -4.51 16.95 -13.76
N GLY A 217 -4.56 15.98 -12.84
CA GLY A 217 -5.81 15.34 -12.42
C GLY A 217 -6.62 16.24 -11.49
N LYS A 218 -7.71 15.71 -10.94
CA LYS A 218 -8.48 16.41 -9.90
C LYS A 218 -7.64 16.52 -8.63
N TYR A 219 -7.69 17.67 -7.97
CA TYR A 219 -7.06 17.94 -6.69
C TYR A 219 -7.86 19.00 -5.93
N ASP A 220 -7.62 19.15 -4.63
CA ASP A 220 -8.28 20.17 -3.82
C ASP A 220 -7.59 21.54 -3.98
N HIS A 221 -8.30 22.53 -4.50
CA HIS A 221 -7.73 23.86 -4.69
C HIS A 221 -7.61 24.69 -3.39
N SER A 222 -8.17 24.25 -2.25
CA SER A 222 -7.89 24.86 -0.94
C SER A 222 -6.53 24.50 -0.38
N GLU A 223 -5.91 23.42 -0.88
CA GLU A 223 -4.65 22.91 -0.35
C GLU A 223 -3.47 23.24 -1.25
N SER A 224 -2.27 23.26 -0.68
CA SER A 224 -1.05 23.45 -1.49
C SER A 224 -0.78 22.21 -2.33
N LEU A 225 -0.38 22.40 -3.58
CA LEU A 225 0.05 21.35 -4.50
C LEU A 225 1.53 21.53 -4.80
N VAL A 226 2.32 20.47 -4.60
CA VAL A 226 3.73 20.41 -5.00
C VAL A 226 3.81 19.58 -6.27
N ILE A 227 4.52 20.07 -7.28
CA ILE A 227 4.91 19.28 -8.46
C ILE A 227 6.43 19.12 -8.45
N ASP A 228 6.87 17.86 -8.35
CA ASP A 228 8.25 17.43 -8.25
C ASP A 228 8.47 16.19 -9.14
N PRO A 229 9.36 16.19 -10.13
CA PRO A 229 9.63 15.02 -10.97
C PRO A 229 10.44 13.90 -10.28
N ILE A 230 9.86 12.73 -9.95
CA ILE A 230 10.61 11.59 -9.34
C ILE A 230 10.25 10.22 -9.94
N ILE A 231 11.22 9.63 -10.65
CA ILE A 231 11.72 8.24 -10.51
C ILE A 231 13.25 8.40 -10.63
N GLN A 232 14.05 7.75 -9.78
CA GLN A 232 15.47 8.12 -9.63
C GLN A 232 16.40 6.95 -9.33
N SER A 233 17.53 6.94 -10.06
CA SER A 233 18.68 6.08 -9.80
C SER A 233 19.93 6.94 -9.58
N THR A 234 20.96 6.38 -8.96
CA THR A 234 22.29 6.98 -8.88
C THR A 234 23.33 5.88 -9.04
N TYR A 235 24.45 6.17 -9.70
CA TYR A 235 25.65 5.36 -9.54
C TYR A 235 26.26 5.59 -8.16
N LEU A 236 27.14 4.69 -7.73
CA LEU A 236 28.00 4.88 -6.57
C LEU A 236 29.27 4.05 -6.76
N GLY A 237 30.33 4.71 -7.22
CA GLY A 237 31.61 4.07 -7.51
C GLY A 237 32.60 5.01 -8.20
N GLY A 238 33.63 4.48 -8.85
CA GLY A 238 34.67 5.28 -9.51
C GLY A 238 35.12 4.71 -10.85
N SER A 239 36.44 4.62 -11.07
CA SER A 239 37.01 4.32 -12.40
C SER A 239 37.33 2.84 -12.66
N ARG A 240 37.04 1.96 -11.70
CA ARG A 240 37.27 0.51 -11.73
C ARG A 240 36.02 -0.21 -11.22
N ASN A 241 36.15 -1.47 -10.79
CA ASN A 241 35.03 -2.23 -10.25
C ASN A 241 34.64 -1.73 -8.85
N ASP A 242 33.36 -1.44 -8.70
CA ASP A 242 32.70 -0.96 -7.49
C ASP A 242 31.45 -1.82 -7.26
N TYR A 243 31.45 -2.61 -6.19
CA TYR A 243 30.39 -3.54 -5.86
C TYR A 243 29.57 -3.04 -4.68
N ILE A 244 28.24 -2.99 -4.83
CA ILE A 244 27.32 -2.80 -3.71
C ILE A 244 26.72 -4.16 -3.38
N ASN A 245 26.99 -4.65 -2.16
CA ASN A 245 26.60 -5.99 -1.74
C ASN A 245 25.34 -6.00 -0.90
N ASP A 246 25.07 -4.93 -0.14
CA ASP A 246 23.89 -4.87 0.74
C ASP A 246 23.42 -3.42 0.98
N ILE A 247 22.15 -3.28 1.34
CA ILE A 247 21.45 -2.01 1.57
C ILE A 247 20.61 -2.07 2.84
N ALA A 248 20.59 -0.98 3.59
CA ALA A 248 19.69 -0.82 4.71
C ALA A 248 19.14 0.62 4.78
N VAL A 249 17.91 0.78 5.23
CA VAL A 249 17.25 2.09 5.37
C VAL A 249 17.09 2.41 6.85
N ASP A 250 17.54 3.60 7.27
CA ASP A 250 17.35 4.03 8.65
C ASP A 250 15.84 4.22 8.93
N PRO A 251 15.26 3.47 9.88
CA PRO A 251 13.83 3.53 10.16
C PRO A 251 13.38 4.87 10.75
N ALA A 252 14.30 5.72 11.22
CA ALA A 252 13.97 7.04 11.78
C ALA A 252 14.09 8.18 10.76
N SER A 253 15.13 8.18 9.92
CA SER A 253 15.41 9.26 8.97
C SER A 253 15.04 8.95 7.52
N SER A 254 14.86 7.65 7.18
CA SER A 254 14.83 7.14 5.81
C SER A 254 16.12 7.36 5.00
N ASP A 255 17.22 7.75 5.64
CA ASP A 255 18.51 7.76 4.95
C ASP A 255 18.92 6.34 4.56
N VAL A 256 19.52 6.23 3.38
CA VAL A 256 19.84 4.96 2.74
C VAL A 256 21.31 4.66 2.97
N TYR A 257 21.61 3.49 3.49
CA TYR A 257 22.97 3.02 3.72
C TYR A 257 23.26 1.88 2.76
N VAL A 258 24.33 2.03 1.99
CA VAL A 258 24.80 0.97 1.09
C VAL A 258 26.22 0.62 1.44
N ALA A 259 26.52 -0.67 1.42
CA ALA A 259 27.83 -1.16 1.77
C ALA A 259 28.33 -2.17 0.74
N GLY A 260 29.65 -2.21 0.58
CA GLY A 260 30.26 -3.08 -0.40
C GLY A 260 31.76 -2.88 -0.48
N SER A 261 32.29 -2.97 -1.68
CA SER A 261 33.72 -3.03 -1.91
C SER A 261 34.13 -2.36 -3.22
N THR A 262 35.29 -1.73 -3.24
CA THR A 262 35.72 -0.87 -4.35
C THR A 262 37.18 -1.05 -4.68
N ASN A 263 37.51 -1.02 -5.98
CA ASN A 263 38.88 -0.88 -6.47
C ASN A 263 39.22 0.56 -6.89
N SER A 264 38.33 1.51 -6.58
CA SER A 264 38.30 2.88 -7.09
C SER A 264 38.37 3.93 -5.98
N ILE A 265 38.79 5.15 -6.35
CA ILE A 265 38.57 6.32 -5.49
C ILE A 265 37.15 6.77 -5.80
N ILE A 266 36.22 6.56 -4.88
CA ILE A 266 34.85 7.05 -5.03
C ILE A 266 34.86 8.57 -4.79
N PRO A 267 34.17 9.38 -5.63
CA PRO A 267 34.07 10.83 -5.43
C PRO A 267 33.59 11.19 -4.02
N GLY A 268 34.38 12.01 -3.31
CA GLY A 268 34.13 12.36 -1.89
C GLY A 268 34.85 11.47 -0.87
N GLY A 269 35.51 10.39 -1.30
CA GLY A 269 36.35 9.51 -0.49
C GLY A 269 37.79 10.00 -0.28
N PRO A 270 38.60 9.30 0.55
CA PRO A 270 39.99 9.65 0.83
C PRO A 270 40.88 9.51 -0.43
N LEU A 271 41.89 10.38 -0.53
CA LEU A 271 42.77 10.54 -1.71
C LEU A 271 43.73 9.37 -2.00
N SER A 272 43.62 8.23 -1.31
CA SER A 272 44.52 7.09 -1.49
C SER A 272 43.84 5.76 -1.18
N ILE A 273 43.64 4.95 -2.22
CA ILE A 273 43.35 3.50 -2.14
C ILE A 273 44.69 2.77 -1.98
N ARG A 274 44.72 1.66 -1.23
CA ARG A 274 45.89 0.77 -1.21
C ARG A 274 45.73 -0.36 -2.25
N GLN A 275 46.76 -1.18 -2.46
CA GLN A 275 46.68 -2.25 -3.47
C GLN A 275 45.70 -3.33 -3.00
N GLY A 276 44.51 -3.41 -3.62
CA GLY A 276 43.47 -4.36 -3.25
C GLY A 276 42.09 -3.82 -3.54
N GLU A 277 41.07 -4.60 -3.20
CA GLU A 277 39.68 -4.19 -3.14
C GLU A 277 39.37 -3.79 -1.69
N ASP A 278 38.89 -2.56 -1.47
CA ASP A 278 38.69 -1.95 -0.15
C ASP A 278 37.21 -1.87 0.20
N ALA A 279 36.85 -2.11 1.46
CA ALA A 279 35.47 -2.05 1.92
C ALA A 279 35.01 -0.59 2.14
N PHE A 280 33.78 -0.28 1.70
CA PHE A 280 33.16 1.03 1.89
C PHE A 280 31.72 0.93 2.40
N ILE A 281 31.28 1.98 3.08
CA ILE A 281 29.89 2.22 3.45
C ILE A 281 29.54 3.68 3.16
N ALA A 282 28.44 3.89 2.44
CA ALA A 282 27.92 5.21 2.09
C ALA A 282 26.53 5.41 2.70
N ARG A 283 26.30 6.61 3.23
CA ARG A 283 24.98 7.10 3.63
C ARG A 283 24.51 8.11 2.59
N LEU A 284 23.38 7.84 1.98
CA LEU A 284 22.70 8.70 1.02
C LEU A 284 21.43 9.28 1.63
N SER A 285 21.01 10.45 1.13
CA SER A 285 19.68 10.98 1.42
C SER A 285 18.59 10.03 0.88
N SER A 286 17.41 10.04 1.50
CA SER A 286 16.29 9.18 1.10
C SER A 286 15.84 9.35 -0.36
N ASP A 287 16.12 10.49 -0.98
CA ASP A 287 15.85 10.77 -2.38
C ASP A 287 17.00 10.34 -3.31
N LEU A 288 18.07 9.73 -2.79
CA LEU A 288 19.29 9.34 -3.50
C LEU A 288 20.02 10.49 -4.21
N LYS A 289 19.70 11.76 -3.93
CA LYS A 289 20.30 12.93 -4.59
C LYS A 289 21.63 13.34 -3.99
N THR A 290 21.96 12.90 -2.78
CA THR A 290 23.15 13.35 -2.06
C THR A 290 23.79 12.20 -1.30
N VAL A 291 25.08 11.96 -1.53
CA VAL A 291 25.90 11.19 -0.60
C VAL A 291 26.16 12.08 0.61
N LEU A 292 25.51 11.78 1.73
CA LEU A 292 25.60 12.52 2.99
C LEU A 292 26.94 12.24 3.69
N ASN A 293 27.33 10.96 3.72
CA ASN A 293 28.58 10.49 4.32
C ASN A 293 29.13 9.29 3.56
N LEU A 294 30.45 9.12 3.56
CA LEU A 294 31.14 7.98 2.98
C LEU A 294 32.32 7.63 3.88
N SER A 295 32.42 6.36 4.28
CA SER A 295 33.46 5.84 5.14
C SER A 295 34.01 4.53 4.63
N TYR A 296 35.28 4.27 4.93
CA TYR A 296 35.98 3.09 4.45
C TYR A 296 36.52 2.27 5.63
N ILE A 297 36.49 0.95 5.49
CA ILE A 297 37.10 0.01 6.43
C ILE A 297 38.25 -0.67 5.68
N ILE A 298 39.46 -0.15 5.88
CA ILE A 298 40.63 -0.47 5.06
C ILE A 298 41.69 -1.17 5.91
N GLY A 299 42.30 -2.22 5.35
CA GLY A 299 43.56 -2.79 5.77
C GLY A 299 44.60 -2.78 4.63
N SER A 300 45.66 -3.58 4.77
CA SER A 300 46.74 -3.67 3.79
C SER A 300 46.46 -4.61 2.63
N GLY A 301 45.40 -5.42 2.72
CA GLY A 301 45.03 -6.45 1.76
C GLY A 301 43.70 -6.17 1.07
N THR A 302 42.85 -7.20 1.00
CA THR A 302 41.51 -7.14 0.43
C THR A 302 40.48 -7.23 1.54
N ASP A 303 39.53 -6.30 1.51
CA ASP A 303 38.48 -6.14 2.51
C ASP A 303 37.14 -5.93 1.81
N ARG A 304 36.11 -6.69 2.18
CA ARG A 304 34.77 -6.59 1.57
C ARG A 304 33.71 -6.55 2.64
N ILE A 305 32.77 -5.60 2.57
CA ILE A 305 31.53 -5.68 3.35
C ILE A 305 30.49 -6.46 2.55
N LYS A 306 29.83 -7.42 3.18
CA LYS A 306 28.81 -8.29 2.56
C LYS A 306 27.42 -8.16 3.19
N ALA A 307 27.35 -7.69 4.44
CA ALA A 307 26.08 -7.52 5.15
C ALA A 307 26.09 -6.27 6.02
N ILE A 308 24.95 -5.59 6.11
CA ILE A 308 24.69 -4.44 6.97
C ILE A 308 23.47 -4.69 7.86
N SER A 309 23.51 -4.25 9.11
CA SER A 309 22.37 -4.31 10.04
C SER A 309 22.34 -3.11 10.96
N PHE A 310 21.14 -2.63 11.28
CA PHE A 310 20.93 -1.56 12.27
C PHE A 310 20.73 -2.13 13.67
N GLY A 311 21.39 -1.54 14.66
CA GLY A 311 21.04 -1.69 16.07
C GLY A 311 20.35 -0.44 16.59
N LEU A 312 19.08 -0.55 16.96
CA LEU A 312 18.31 0.56 17.51
C LEU A 312 18.76 0.87 18.94
N ILE A 313 19.14 2.12 19.21
CA ILE A 313 19.60 2.56 20.53
C ILE A 313 18.75 3.73 21.03
N SER A 314 18.66 3.92 22.34
CA SER A 314 17.99 5.11 22.89
C SER A 314 18.78 6.37 22.48
N GLY A 315 18.30 7.09 21.47
CA GLY A 315 18.90 8.33 20.95
C GLY A 315 19.56 8.24 19.56
N GLY A 316 19.41 7.12 18.84
CA GLY A 316 19.91 6.96 17.46
C GLY A 316 19.98 5.50 17.03
N SER A 317 20.84 5.20 16.06
CA SER A 317 21.11 3.84 15.59
C SER A 317 22.63 3.63 15.48
N ASP A 318 23.11 2.47 15.94
CA ASP A 318 24.44 1.98 15.58
C ASP A 318 24.32 1.19 14.26
N ILE A 319 25.31 1.33 13.39
CA ILE A 319 25.42 0.58 12.14
C ILE A 319 26.43 -0.53 12.33
N TYR A 320 26.00 -1.76 12.07
CA TYR A 320 26.87 -2.92 12.06
C TYR A 320 27.10 -3.36 10.63
N VAL A 321 28.35 -3.63 10.28
CA VAL A 321 28.73 -4.21 9.00
C VAL A 321 29.59 -5.44 9.21
N ALA A 322 29.42 -6.44 8.36
CA ALA A 322 30.21 -7.66 8.40
C ALA A 322 30.63 -8.08 7.00
N GLY A 323 31.73 -8.83 6.93
CA GLY A 323 32.37 -9.12 5.66
C GLY A 323 33.61 -9.98 5.82
N SER A 324 34.45 -10.06 4.78
CA SER A 324 35.69 -10.84 4.81
C SER A 324 36.92 -9.98 4.56
N THR A 325 38.05 -10.40 5.15
CA THR A 325 39.32 -9.67 5.08
C THR A 325 40.51 -10.63 5.13
N ASN A 326 41.54 -10.34 4.33
CA ASN A 326 42.87 -10.93 4.47
C ASN A 326 43.92 -9.95 5.04
N SER A 327 43.47 -8.80 5.51
CA SER A 327 44.31 -7.77 6.11
C SER A 327 44.61 -8.10 7.56
N GLU A 328 45.88 -8.05 7.97
CA GLU A 328 46.26 -8.19 9.38
C GLU A 328 46.03 -6.88 10.19
N ASP A 329 45.91 -5.75 9.49
CA ASP A 329 45.85 -4.38 10.00
C ASP A 329 44.52 -3.65 9.71
N LEU A 330 43.40 -4.39 9.67
CA LEU A 330 42.06 -3.84 9.44
C LEU A 330 41.73 -2.67 10.40
N ALA A 331 41.16 -1.60 9.85
CA ALA A 331 40.71 -0.44 10.62
C ALA A 331 39.69 -0.79 11.71
N GLY A 332 39.81 -0.14 12.88
CA GLY A 332 38.91 -0.30 14.03
C GLY A 332 39.26 -1.45 14.97
N ILE A 333 40.23 -2.32 14.62
CA ILE A 333 40.76 -3.33 15.54
C ILE A 333 41.48 -2.64 16.71
N SER A 334 41.15 -3.04 17.93
CA SER A 334 41.61 -2.43 19.17
C SER A 334 41.84 -3.47 20.27
N GLU A 335 42.36 -3.03 21.42
CA GLU A 335 42.52 -3.90 22.59
C GLU A 335 41.18 -4.39 23.17
N SER A 336 40.08 -3.69 22.88
CA SER A 336 38.73 -4.12 23.24
C SER A 336 38.10 -5.05 22.22
N SER A 337 38.70 -5.31 21.06
CA SER A 337 38.14 -6.24 20.06
C SER A 337 38.10 -7.68 20.57
N ALA A 338 37.00 -8.39 20.26
CA ALA A 338 36.82 -9.79 20.66
C ALA A 338 37.90 -10.72 20.09
N GLN A 339 38.22 -10.60 18.80
CA GLN A 339 39.39 -11.21 18.17
C GLN A 339 40.24 -10.12 17.50
N LYS A 340 41.50 -10.05 17.94
CA LYS A 340 42.43 -8.95 17.63
C LYS A 340 43.35 -9.23 16.45
N THR A 341 43.41 -10.48 16.00
CA THR A 341 44.36 -10.94 15.00
C THR A 341 43.65 -11.77 13.96
N LEU A 342 44.03 -11.60 12.70
CA LEU A 342 43.69 -12.51 11.62
C LEU A 342 44.19 -13.92 11.96
N ARG A 343 43.34 -14.93 11.79
CA ARG A 343 43.60 -16.34 12.13
C ARG A 343 43.30 -17.26 10.95
N GLY A 344 43.76 -16.90 9.77
CA GLY A 344 43.60 -17.69 8.55
C GLY A 344 44.32 -17.02 7.39
N ALA A 345 44.05 -17.47 6.18
CA ALA A 345 44.37 -16.68 4.99
C ALA A 345 43.33 -15.59 4.74
N GLU A 346 42.09 -15.79 5.20
CA GLU A 346 41.00 -14.81 5.19
C GLU A 346 40.08 -15.11 6.39
N ASP A 347 39.73 -14.11 7.18
CA ASP A 347 38.73 -14.24 8.25
C ASP A 347 37.51 -13.38 7.93
N ALA A 348 36.39 -13.72 8.57
CA ALA A 348 35.30 -12.79 8.68
C ALA A 348 35.72 -11.60 9.57
N PHE A 349 35.12 -10.44 9.34
CA PHE A 349 35.18 -9.33 10.28
C PHE A 349 33.78 -8.76 10.52
N ILE A 350 33.63 -8.11 11.67
CA ILE A 350 32.46 -7.31 12.03
C ILE A 350 32.93 -5.96 12.57
N ALA A 351 32.27 -4.88 12.19
CA ALA A 351 32.55 -3.53 12.65
C ALA A 351 31.27 -2.79 13.04
N VAL A 352 31.40 -1.88 14.01
CA VAL A 352 30.32 -1.01 14.47
C VAL A 352 30.70 0.45 14.25
N LEU A 353 29.78 1.22 13.68
CA LEU A 353 29.91 2.64 13.35
C LEU A 353 28.70 3.41 13.89
N PRO A 354 28.84 4.70 14.24
CA PRO A 354 27.68 5.56 14.46
C PRO A 354 26.92 5.80 13.13
N ALA A 355 25.64 6.13 13.21
CA ALA A 355 24.81 6.43 12.03
C ALA A 355 25.36 7.52 11.10
N ASP A 356 26.15 8.48 11.59
CA ASP A 356 26.77 9.50 10.74
C ASP A 356 28.05 9.03 10.02
N LEU A 357 28.47 7.79 10.26
CA LEU A 357 29.67 7.16 9.72
C LEU A 357 30.96 7.93 10.05
N SER A 358 30.96 8.83 11.03
CA SER A 358 32.07 9.75 11.29
C SER A 358 33.37 9.07 11.77
N ASN A 359 33.27 7.87 12.34
CA ASN A 359 34.39 7.03 12.75
C ASN A 359 33.98 5.55 12.79
N ILE A 360 34.96 4.66 13.00
CA ILE A 360 34.70 3.26 13.38
C ILE A 360 34.80 3.18 14.91
N ASN A 361 33.76 2.69 15.57
CA ASN A 361 33.73 2.57 17.03
C ASN A 361 34.54 1.36 17.51
N ASN A 362 34.37 0.21 16.85
CA ASN A 362 35.18 -0.99 17.08
C ASN A 362 35.07 -1.94 15.87
N SER A 363 36.07 -2.78 15.67
CA SER A 363 36.03 -3.91 14.73
C SER A 363 36.52 -5.17 15.43
N SER A 364 36.17 -6.35 14.93
CA SER A 364 36.73 -7.64 15.37
C SER A 364 36.84 -8.59 14.20
N TYR A 365 37.92 -9.38 14.17
CA TYR A 365 38.00 -10.54 13.30
C TYR A 365 37.10 -11.68 13.82
N PHE A 366 36.91 -12.71 13.01
CA PHE A 366 36.30 -13.98 13.37
C PHE A 366 36.78 -15.09 12.43
N GLY A 367 37.53 -16.04 12.98
CA GLY A 367 38.06 -17.16 12.20
C GLY A 367 38.87 -18.13 13.05
N GLY A 368 39.60 -19.03 12.39
CA GLY A 368 40.35 -20.09 13.06
C GLY A 368 41.46 -20.66 12.19
N THR A 369 42.52 -21.17 12.82
CA THR A 369 43.77 -21.55 12.15
C THR A 369 43.85 -22.99 11.63
N LYS A 370 42.96 -23.88 12.07
CA LYS A 370 42.96 -25.30 11.71
C LYS A 370 42.16 -25.47 10.43
N VAL A 371 42.71 -26.12 9.42
CA VAL A 371 41.99 -26.42 8.17
C VAL A 371 41.46 -27.85 8.15
N CYS A 372 40.28 -28.05 7.55
CA CYS A 372 39.67 -29.37 7.35
C CYS A 372 40.50 -30.25 6.40
N ASP A 373 41.13 -29.63 5.40
CA ASP A 373 42.12 -30.25 4.52
C ASP A 373 43.45 -29.50 4.62
N SER A 374 44.52 -30.23 4.94
CA SER A 374 45.89 -29.69 4.99
C SER A 374 46.41 -29.08 3.68
N ALA A 375 45.75 -29.35 2.54
CA ALA A 375 46.05 -28.75 1.24
C ALA A 375 45.38 -27.38 1.02
N LEU A 376 44.43 -26.98 1.87
CA LEU A 376 43.70 -25.72 1.77
C LEU A 376 44.15 -24.71 2.83
N SER A 377 43.89 -23.44 2.57
CA SER A 377 44.04 -22.37 3.56
C SER A 377 42.77 -22.21 4.38
N SER A 378 42.91 -21.77 5.63
CA SER A 378 41.75 -21.49 6.48
C SER A 378 41.11 -20.19 6.04
N THR A 379 39.84 -20.26 5.67
CA THR A 379 39.05 -19.13 5.18
C THR A 379 37.72 -19.11 5.91
N THR A 380 37.34 -17.96 6.45
CA THR A 380 36.02 -17.73 7.04
C THR A 380 35.38 -16.55 6.32
N ASP A 381 34.15 -16.73 5.87
CA ASP A 381 33.42 -15.76 5.07
C ASP A 381 32.07 -15.43 5.72
N VAL A 382 31.46 -14.31 5.34
CA VAL A 382 30.17 -13.85 5.87
C VAL A 382 29.14 -13.84 4.74
N SER A 383 27.94 -14.32 5.04
CA SER A 383 26.79 -14.20 4.15
C SER A 383 25.74 -13.25 4.71
N THR A 384 25.57 -13.21 6.04
CA THR A 384 24.47 -12.47 6.67
C THR A 384 24.81 -11.99 8.08
N LEU A 385 24.16 -10.90 8.48
CA LEU A 385 24.30 -10.23 9.76
C LEU A 385 22.92 -9.82 10.27
N LEU A 386 22.64 -10.09 11.55
CA LEU A 386 21.39 -9.72 12.19
C LEU A 386 21.63 -9.11 13.56
N PHE A 387 21.10 -7.92 13.79
CA PHE A 387 20.88 -7.39 15.13
C PHE A 387 19.60 -7.99 15.74
N GLY A 388 19.73 -8.60 16.91
CA GLY A 388 18.63 -9.30 17.57
C GLY A 388 18.82 -9.38 19.07
N ASP A 389 18.14 -10.33 19.70
CA ASP A 389 18.27 -10.60 21.13
C ASP A 389 18.52 -12.10 21.40
N ASN A 390 19.14 -12.44 22.53
CA ASN A 390 19.33 -13.84 22.94
C ASN A 390 18.36 -14.28 24.05
N GLY A 391 17.24 -13.57 24.21
CA GLY A 391 16.29 -13.70 25.31
C GLY A 391 16.70 -13.02 26.62
N SER A 392 17.94 -12.55 26.74
CA SER A 392 18.45 -11.85 27.94
C SER A 392 18.95 -10.43 27.65
N GLN A 393 19.55 -10.23 26.47
CA GLN A 393 20.11 -8.95 26.04
C GLN A 393 20.18 -8.90 24.51
N ASP A 394 20.30 -7.69 23.99
CA ASP A 394 20.61 -7.45 22.58
C ASP A 394 21.98 -8.01 22.20
N VAL A 395 22.06 -8.65 21.04
CA VAL A 395 23.26 -9.30 20.50
C VAL A 395 23.30 -9.17 18.98
N LEU A 396 24.45 -9.50 18.40
CA LEU A 396 24.67 -9.55 16.95
C LEU A 396 24.90 -11.00 16.55
N TYR A 397 24.10 -11.51 15.61
CA TYR A 397 24.32 -12.81 14.97
C TYR A 397 24.98 -12.61 13.61
N MET A 398 26.05 -13.34 13.35
CA MET A 398 26.76 -13.36 12.08
C MET A 398 26.86 -14.81 11.61
N ALA A 399 26.58 -15.05 10.33
CA ALA A 399 26.63 -16.40 9.77
C ALA A 399 27.25 -16.39 8.36
N GLY A 400 27.75 -17.56 7.98
CA GLY A 400 28.40 -17.78 6.69
C GLY A 400 28.99 -19.17 6.59
N GLN A 401 30.09 -19.29 5.86
CA GLN A 401 30.84 -20.53 5.69
C GLN A 401 32.27 -20.40 6.25
N THR A 402 32.84 -21.53 6.66
CA THR A 402 34.24 -21.58 7.11
C THR A 402 34.88 -22.91 6.76
N SER A 403 36.14 -22.88 6.33
CA SER A 403 37.00 -24.08 6.25
C SER A 403 37.81 -24.30 7.55
N ALA A 404 37.62 -23.43 8.54
CA ALA A 404 38.32 -23.46 9.80
C ALA A 404 37.70 -24.50 10.75
N GLY A 405 38.46 -25.51 11.15
CA GLY A 405 38.09 -26.49 12.17
C GLY A 405 38.28 -26.05 13.62
N ASN A 406 38.51 -24.76 13.90
CA ASN A 406 38.67 -24.23 15.26
C ASN A 406 38.28 -22.74 15.41
N ILE A 407 37.06 -22.38 15.00
CA ILE A 407 36.53 -21.02 15.20
C ILE A 407 36.47 -20.64 16.70
N VAL A 408 36.67 -19.35 17.00
CA VAL A 408 36.71 -18.77 18.35
C VAL A 408 35.31 -18.67 18.97
N GLY A 409 35.17 -18.74 20.30
CA GLY A 409 33.88 -18.61 21.01
C GLY A 409 33.29 -19.91 21.56
N ARG A 410 34.13 -20.89 21.90
CA ARG A 410 33.73 -22.26 22.23
C ARG A 410 32.85 -22.34 23.49
N GLY A 411 31.54 -22.45 23.28
CA GLY A 411 30.55 -22.70 24.33
C GLY A 411 29.13 -22.94 23.83
N GLY A 412 28.92 -23.27 22.53
CA GLY A 412 27.59 -23.25 21.95
C GLY A 412 27.07 -24.46 21.19
N VAL A 413 25.84 -24.80 21.58
CA VAL A 413 25.00 -25.95 21.27
C VAL A 413 25.46 -27.27 21.93
N ASN A 414 24.65 -27.80 22.85
CA ASN A 414 24.64 -29.24 23.11
C ASN A 414 23.97 -29.90 21.90
N LEU A 415 24.71 -30.03 20.79
CA LEU A 415 24.21 -30.81 19.67
C LEU A 415 24.14 -32.27 20.14
N PRO A 416 23.03 -33.00 19.90
CA PRO A 416 22.95 -34.43 20.18
C PRO A 416 24.02 -35.23 19.42
N VAL A 417 24.62 -34.62 18.39
CA VAL A 417 25.88 -35.05 17.79
C VAL A 417 26.82 -33.86 17.90
N ALA A 418 27.84 -33.92 18.76
CA ALA A 418 28.96 -33.00 18.64
C ALA A 418 29.49 -33.12 17.21
N GLN A 419 29.18 -32.17 16.34
CA GLN A 419 29.83 -32.12 15.03
C GLN A 419 31.32 -31.99 15.36
N ILE A 420 32.08 -33.01 14.99
CA ILE A 420 33.52 -33.00 15.19
C ILE A 420 34.03 -31.84 14.32
N PRO A 421 34.81 -30.88 14.84
CA PRO A 421 35.38 -29.86 13.99
C PRO A 421 36.18 -30.53 12.87
N CYS A 422 35.82 -30.27 11.61
CA CYS A 422 36.21 -31.03 10.42
C CYS A 422 35.50 -32.41 10.30
N GLY A 423 34.16 -32.43 10.31
CA GLY A 423 33.34 -33.65 10.39
C GLY A 423 32.70 -34.11 9.07
N GLY A 424 32.81 -33.31 8.01
CA GLY A 424 32.16 -33.60 6.74
C GLY A 424 32.98 -33.31 5.49
N GLY A 425 32.80 -32.11 4.94
CA GLY A 425 33.43 -31.62 3.71
C GLY A 425 34.62 -30.68 3.92
N LEU A 426 34.96 -29.94 2.87
CA LEU A 426 35.98 -28.88 2.84
C LEU A 426 35.53 -27.60 3.56
N ARG A 427 34.22 -27.36 3.69
CA ARG A 427 33.64 -26.18 4.35
C ARG A 427 32.36 -26.52 5.11
N ASP A 428 32.16 -25.88 6.26
CA ASP A 428 30.96 -25.98 7.09
C ASP A 428 30.30 -24.60 7.24
N GLY A 429 28.98 -24.58 7.43
CA GLY A 429 28.26 -23.38 7.86
C GLY A 429 28.62 -23.01 9.30
N TYR A 430 28.52 -21.74 9.68
CA TYR A 430 28.65 -21.32 11.08
C TYR A 430 27.64 -20.24 11.46
N ILE A 431 27.37 -20.15 12.76
CA ILE A 431 26.68 -19.02 13.38
C ILE A 431 27.52 -18.55 14.57
N ALA A 432 27.78 -17.24 14.65
CA ALA A 432 28.51 -16.58 15.72
C ALA A 432 27.65 -15.48 16.35
N MET A 433 27.69 -15.37 17.67
CA MET A 433 26.97 -14.38 18.46
C MET A 433 27.95 -13.48 19.20
N PHE A 434 27.81 -12.17 19.01
CA PHE A 434 28.64 -11.13 19.61
C PHE A 434 27.81 -10.25 20.54
N ASN A 435 28.48 -9.63 21.51
CA ASN A 435 27.90 -8.49 22.21
C ASN A 435 27.97 -7.23 21.33
N ARG A 436 27.14 -6.25 21.67
CA ARG A 436 26.93 -5.03 20.87
C ARG A 436 28.16 -4.15 20.65
N ASP A 437 29.11 -4.16 21.57
CA ASP A 437 30.34 -3.37 21.46
C ASP A 437 31.50 -4.14 20.80
N LEU A 438 31.23 -5.37 20.35
CA LEU A 438 32.20 -6.28 19.71
C LEU A 438 33.40 -6.63 20.61
N SER A 439 33.23 -6.54 21.93
CA SER A 439 34.30 -6.89 22.89
C SER A 439 34.35 -8.36 23.27
N SER A 440 33.31 -9.13 22.94
CA SER A 440 33.23 -10.55 23.22
C SER A 440 32.48 -11.30 22.14
N ILE A 441 33.07 -12.38 21.65
CA ILE A 441 32.34 -13.46 20.98
C ILE A 441 31.67 -14.25 22.11
N ILE A 442 30.37 -14.05 22.28
CA ILE A 442 29.58 -14.71 23.33
C ILE A 442 29.54 -16.22 23.06
N LYS A 443 29.32 -16.60 21.80
CA LYS A 443 29.10 -17.99 21.41
C LYS A 443 29.31 -18.18 19.91
N SER A 444 29.74 -19.37 19.50
CA SER A 444 29.75 -19.78 18.10
C SER A 444 29.48 -21.27 17.97
N THR A 445 28.97 -21.68 16.81
CA THR A 445 28.70 -23.08 16.49
C THR A 445 28.80 -23.34 15.00
N TYR A 446 29.06 -24.59 14.63
CA TYR A 446 29.02 -25.06 13.24
C TYR A 446 27.61 -25.57 12.93
N VAL A 447 27.21 -25.42 11.67
CA VAL A 447 25.93 -25.86 11.12
C VAL A 447 26.22 -26.60 9.82
N GLY A 448 26.22 -27.93 9.88
CA GLY A 448 26.55 -28.79 8.74
C GLY A 448 26.53 -30.28 9.10
N GLY A 449 26.64 -31.14 8.09
CA GLY A 449 26.70 -32.60 8.20
C GLY A 449 28.06 -33.16 7.79
N SER A 450 28.04 -34.23 6.99
CA SER A 450 29.23 -34.92 6.46
C SER A 450 29.71 -34.41 5.09
N GLY A 451 29.04 -33.44 4.49
CA GLY A 451 29.36 -32.82 3.22
C GLY A 451 29.86 -31.38 3.36
N ASP A 452 29.85 -30.63 2.25
CA ASP A 452 30.02 -29.18 2.28
C ASP A 452 28.70 -28.52 2.64
N ASP A 453 28.77 -27.55 3.55
CA ASP A 453 27.62 -26.80 4.03
C ASP A 453 27.95 -25.30 4.14
N SER A 454 26.96 -24.44 3.92
CA SER A 454 27.10 -22.99 4.10
C SER A 454 25.81 -22.37 4.60
N VAL A 455 25.88 -21.35 5.46
CA VAL A 455 24.69 -20.56 5.83
C VAL A 455 24.62 -19.33 4.93
N VAL A 456 23.45 -19.07 4.35
CA VAL A 456 23.20 -17.93 3.47
C VAL A 456 22.27 -16.92 4.15
N GLY A 457 21.10 -17.36 4.62
CA GLY A 457 20.09 -16.50 5.25
C GLY A 457 19.95 -16.75 6.75
N LEU A 458 19.63 -15.70 7.51
CA LEU A 458 19.43 -15.76 8.96
C LEU A 458 18.35 -14.78 9.39
N VAL A 459 17.34 -15.27 10.12
CA VAL A 459 16.29 -14.44 10.73
C VAL A 459 15.97 -14.81 12.16
N GLN A 460 15.46 -13.84 12.90
CA GLN A 460 14.94 -14.03 14.24
C GLN A 460 13.42 -13.91 14.28
N THR A 461 12.79 -14.84 14.99
CA THR A 461 11.42 -14.71 15.49
C THR A 461 11.45 -14.83 17.02
N ILE A 462 10.31 -14.65 17.69
CA ILE A 462 10.25 -14.63 19.16
C ILE A 462 10.89 -15.90 19.76
N GLY A 463 12.06 -15.71 20.39
CA GLY A 463 12.82 -16.76 21.08
C GLY A 463 13.49 -17.80 20.16
N ARG A 464 13.53 -17.60 18.84
CA ARG A 464 14.07 -18.57 17.86
C ARG A 464 14.86 -17.89 16.77
N ILE A 465 15.94 -18.55 16.34
CA ILE A 465 16.70 -18.19 15.16
C ILE A 465 16.43 -19.24 14.10
N PHE A 466 16.22 -18.79 12.87
CA PHE A 466 16.15 -19.65 11.70
C PHE A 466 17.30 -19.31 10.78
N VAL A 467 17.94 -20.35 10.24
CA VAL A 467 18.96 -20.21 9.20
C VAL A 467 18.59 -21.07 8.01
N ALA A 468 18.92 -20.60 6.82
CA ALA A 468 18.88 -21.39 5.60
C ALA A 468 20.22 -21.30 4.88
N GLY A 469 20.51 -22.32 4.09
CA GLY A 469 21.79 -22.45 3.44
C GLY A 469 21.85 -23.66 2.53
N ASP A 470 23.01 -23.89 1.94
CA ASP A 470 23.23 -24.94 0.97
C ASP A 470 23.95 -26.12 1.63
N THR A 471 23.57 -27.35 1.28
CA THR A 471 24.14 -28.59 1.82
C THR A 471 24.19 -29.70 0.77
N ASN A 472 25.30 -30.43 0.71
CA ASN A 472 25.35 -31.74 0.06
C ASN A 472 25.47 -32.91 1.05
N SER A 473 25.22 -32.65 2.33
CA SER A 473 25.23 -33.62 3.41
C SER A 473 23.92 -34.44 3.43
N ASP A 474 24.01 -35.77 3.34
CA ASP A 474 22.86 -36.67 3.52
C ASP A 474 22.48 -36.88 5.01
N ASP A 475 23.31 -36.42 5.94
CA ASP A 475 23.19 -36.61 7.40
C ASP A 475 23.08 -35.28 8.17
N PHE A 476 22.35 -34.31 7.61
CA PHE A 476 22.25 -32.98 8.18
C PHE A 476 21.62 -32.99 9.59
N PRO A 477 22.25 -32.35 10.61
CA PRO A 477 21.77 -32.41 11.98
C PRO A 477 20.34 -31.88 12.14
N GLY A 478 19.53 -32.59 12.94
CA GLY A 478 18.15 -32.16 13.25
C GLY A 478 17.11 -32.52 12.17
N VAL A 479 17.52 -33.18 11.08
CA VAL A 479 16.60 -33.81 10.13
C VAL A 479 16.19 -35.19 10.64
N ASP A 480 14.88 -35.46 10.67
CA ASP A 480 14.31 -36.77 11.00
C ASP A 480 13.04 -37.06 10.17
N GLU A 481 12.42 -38.23 10.36
CA GLU A 481 11.23 -38.65 9.61
C GLU A 481 10.01 -37.71 9.72
N ASN A 482 10.00 -36.80 10.69
CA ASN A 482 8.95 -35.79 10.88
C ASN A 482 9.33 -34.42 10.29
N SER A 483 10.55 -34.24 9.78
CA SER A 483 10.93 -33.04 9.05
C SER A 483 10.08 -32.86 7.78
N ALA A 484 9.90 -31.61 7.35
CA ALA A 484 9.10 -31.29 6.16
C ALA A 484 9.55 -32.06 4.91
N GLN A 485 10.86 -32.17 4.72
CA GLN A 485 11.53 -33.10 3.82
C GLN A 485 12.71 -33.71 4.56
N TRP A 486 12.65 -35.02 4.75
CA TRP A 486 13.59 -35.79 5.57
C TRP A 486 14.69 -36.48 4.76
N ASP A 487 14.53 -36.57 3.44
CA ASP A 487 15.50 -37.17 2.51
C ASP A 487 16.00 -36.10 1.52
N ARG A 488 17.31 -36.08 1.28
CA ARG A 488 17.93 -35.17 0.31
C ARG A 488 17.64 -35.72 -1.09
N SER A 489 16.96 -34.94 -1.92
CA SER A 489 16.43 -35.44 -3.21
C SER A 489 17.49 -35.47 -4.31
N GLY A 490 18.62 -34.78 -4.11
CA GLY A 490 19.73 -34.70 -5.05
C GLY A 490 20.34 -36.06 -5.43
N VAL A 491 20.29 -36.39 -6.72
CA VAL A 491 20.70 -37.70 -7.27
C VAL A 491 22.23 -37.91 -7.28
N ARG A 492 22.99 -36.83 -7.15
CA ARG A 492 24.47 -36.85 -7.06
C ARG A 492 24.91 -36.30 -5.71
N SER A 493 25.97 -36.88 -5.16
CA SER A 493 26.59 -36.45 -3.89
C SER A 493 27.26 -35.07 -3.96
N SER A 494 27.29 -34.43 -5.13
CA SER A 494 27.81 -33.07 -5.34
C SER A 494 26.71 -32.05 -5.64
N ASN A 495 25.45 -32.49 -5.69
CA ASN A 495 24.34 -31.56 -5.84
C ASN A 495 24.04 -30.99 -4.47
N ASP A 496 24.03 -29.66 -4.38
CA ASP A 496 23.60 -28.97 -3.17
C ASP A 496 22.07 -28.93 -3.17
N ASP A 497 21.44 -29.27 -2.04
CA ASP A 497 20.05 -28.94 -1.72
C ASP A 497 20.05 -27.83 -0.66
N VAL A 498 18.90 -27.19 -0.43
CA VAL A 498 18.76 -26.22 0.66
C VAL A 498 18.48 -26.93 1.98
N PHE A 499 19.06 -26.44 3.08
CA PHE A 499 18.59 -26.77 4.43
C PHE A 499 17.91 -25.55 5.07
N ILE A 500 16.95 -25.80 5.96
CA ILE A 500 16.42 -24.81 6.90
C ILE A 500 16.52 -25.38 8.32
N SER A 501 17.12 -24.64 9.23
CA SER A 501 17.32 -25.03 10.64
C SER A 501 16.67 -24.05 11.59
N ARG A 502 16.01 -24.57 12.63
CA ARG A 502 15.48 -23.82 13.76
C ARG A 502 16.33 -24.04 15.00
N LEU A 503 16.84 -22.96 15.58
CA LEU A 503 17.65 -22.95 16.79
C LEU A 503 16.99 -22.11 17.89
N ALA A 504 17.30 -22.45 19.14
CA ALA A 504 17.06 -21.51 20.25
C ALA A 504 17.91 -20.24 20.03
N SER A 505 17.37 -19.06 20.35
CA SER A 505 18.08 -17.79 20.12
C SER A 505 19.39 -17.68 20.90
N ASP A 506 19.49 -18.33 22.05
CA ASP A 506 20.74 -18.42 22.80
C ASP A 506 21.82 -19.30 22.11
N LEU A 507 21.55 -19.90 20.95
CA LEU A 507 22.36 -20.89 20.24
C LEU A 507 22.74 -22.08 21.15
N GLY A 508 21.87 -22.46 22.09
CA GLY A 508 22.09 -23.56 23.03
C GLY A 508 21.60 -24.91 22.51
N THR A 509 20.65 -24.90 21.57
CA THR A 509 19.99 -26.09 21.04
C THR A 509 19.64 -25.88 19.57
N LEU A 510 20.01 -26.84 18.70
CA LEU A 510 19.41 -27.02 17.39
C LEU A 510 18.13 -27.84 17.60
N GLU A 511 16.97 -27.27 17.30
CA GLU A 511 15.69 -27.87 17.63
C GLU A 511 15.15 -28.78 16.53
N ARG A 512 15.31 -28.37 15.28
CA ARG A 512 14.87 -29.11 14.10
C ARG A 512 15.53 -28.56 12.85
N SER A 513 15.72 -29.41 11.85
CA SER A 513 16.10 -29.02 10.50
C SER A 513 15.26 -29.75 9.45
N THR A 514 15.23 -29.24 8.24
CA THR A 514 14.63 -29.89 7.07
C THR A 514 15.45 -29.59 5.83
N TYR A 515 15.48 -30.52 4.88
CA TYR A 515 15.93 -30.22 3.51
C TYR A 515 14.84 -29.47 2.74
N PHE A 516 15.20 -28.87 1.61
CA PHE A 516 14.32 -28.33 0.58
C PHE A 516 15.04 -28.44 -0.76
N GLY A 517 14.48 -29.17 -1.72
CA GLY A 517 15.09 -29.36 -3.03
C GLY A 517 14.51 -30.55 -3.79
N GLY A 518 14.92 -30.68 -5.05
CA GLY A 518 14.56 -31.75 -5.97
C GLY A 518 15.77 -32.59 -6.39
N SER A 519 15.73 -33.14 -7.60
CA SER A 519 16.76 -34.06 -8.11
C SER A 519 18.02 -33.37 -8.64
N GLY A 520 17.94 -32.08 -8.94
CA GLY A 520 19.00 -31.19 -9.43
C GLY A 520 19.84 -30.60 -8.29
N SER A 521 20.45 -29.44 -8.53
CA SER A 521 21.06 -28.62 -7.47
C SER A 521 20.15 -27.44 -7.18
N ASP A 522 19.90 -27.18 -5.91
CA ASP A 522 19.03 -26.13 -5.41
C ASP A 522 19.78 -25.31 -4.36
N LYS A 523 19.86 -24.00 -4.57
CA LYS A 523 20.63 -23.08 -3.74
C LYS A 523 19.77 -21.99 -3.18
N SER A 524 19.95 -21.70 -1.90
CA SER A 524 19.28 -20.59 -1.22
C SER A 524 20.01 -19.27 -1.50
N SER A 525 19.25 -18.22 -1.78
CA SER A 525 19.81 -16.86 -1.88
C SER A 525 19.47 -16.03 -0.64
N GLN A 526 18.28 -16.20 -0.08
CA GLN A 526 17.85 -15.43 1.08
C GLN A 526 16.71 -16.13 1.85
N LEU A 527 16.68 -15.90 3.17
CA LEU A 527 15.60 -16.31 4.07
C LEU A 527 15.09 -15.08 4.82
N ILE A 528 13.78 -14.86 4.80
CA ILE A 528 13.13 -13.80 5.59
C ILE A 528 11.96 -14.35 6.42
N SER A 529 11.56 -13.60 7.44
CA SER A 529 10.34 -13.86 8.22
C SER A 529 9.25 -12.86 7.87
N GLY A 530 8.00 -13.33 7.76
CA GLY A 530 6.83 -12.47 7.61
C GLY A 530 5.59 -13.08 8.28
N GLY A 531 5.03 -12.37 9.25
CA GLY A 531 3.95 -12.89 10.10
C GLY A 531 4.36 -14.16 10.84
N ALA A 532 3.63 -15.26 10.61
CA ALA A 532 3.91 -16.58 11.21
C ALA A 532 4.67 -17.54 10.27
N SER A 533 5.16 -17.05 9.13
CA SER A 533 5.81 -17.85 8.10
C SER A 533 7.23 -17.37 7.81
N LEU A 534 8.02 -18.26 7.26
CA LEU A 534 9.29 -17.97 6.62
C LEU A 534 9.08 -17.93 5.10
N TYR A 535 9.86 -17.10 4.44
CA TYR A 535 9.94 -17.04 2.97
C TYR A 535 11.38 -17.31 2.56
N LEU A 536 11.55 -18.27 1.68
CA LEU A 536 12.83 -18.72 1.15
C LEU A 536 12.84 -18.48 -0.35
N GLY A 537 13.85 -17.78 -0.85
CA GLY A 537 14.09 -17.62 -2.28
C GLY A 537 15.45 -18.19 -2.68
N GLY A 538 15.55 -18.67 -3.91
CA GLY A 538 16.78 -19.27 -4.39
C GLY A 538 16.75 -19.64 -5.88
N ASN A 539 17.78 -20.37 -6.30
CA ASN A 539 17.99 -20.83 -7.67
C ASN A 539 17.94 -22.37 -7.72
N THR A 540 17.46 -22.95 -8.82
CA THR A 540 17.16 -24.39 -8.93
C THR A 540 17.47 -24.92 -10.33
N ASP A 541 18.24 -26.00 -10.40
CA ASP A 541 18.35 -26.85 -11.59
C ASP A 541 17.32 -28.00 -11.58
N SER A 542 16.53 -28.11 -10.50
CA SER A 542 15.59 -29.20 -10.27
C SER A 542 14.27 -29.05 -11.02
N LEU A 543 13.83 -30.13 -11.68
CA LEU A 543 12.55 -30.20 -12.37
C LEU A 543 11.39 -30.70 -11.49
N ASP A 544 11.68 -31.00 -10.23
CA ASP A 544 10.83 -31.75 -9.31
C ASP A 544 10.90 -31.23 -7.87
N LEU A 545 10.96 -29.91 -7.67
CA LEU A 545 10.85 -29.28 -6.35
C LEU A 545 9.58 -29.73 -5.60
N PRO A 546 9.56 -29.63 -4.24
CA PRO A 546 8.42 -30.01 -3.42
C PRO A 546 7.11 -29.37 -3.90
N LYS A 547 6.13 -30.20 -4.27
CA LYS A 547 4.87 -29.73 -4.87
C LYS A 547 3.88 -29.28 -3.80
N THR A 548 3.25 -28.13 -4.03
CA THR A 548 2.21 -27.56 -3.16
C THR A 548 1.02 -27.08 -3.99
N SER A 549 -0.15 -26.94 -3.37
CA SER A 549 -1.34 -26.46 -4.09
C SER A 549 -1.32 -24.94 -4.27
N GLY A 550 -1.51 -24.46 -5.50
CA GLY A 550 -1.60 -23.02 -5.80
C GLY A 550 -0.24 -22.33 -5.96
N ALA A 551 0.74 -23.07 -6.47
CA ALA A 551 2.00 -22.53 -6.98
C ALA A 551 1.76 -21.51 -8.11
N LEU A 552 2.62 -20.51 -8.20
CA LEU A 552 2.58 -19.46 -9.22
C LEU A 552 2.95 -20.01 -10.60
N LEU A 553 4.07 -20.73 -10.67
CA LEU A 553 4.48 -21.54 -11.81
C LEU A 553 4.74 -22.97 -11.31
N GLU A 554 4.10 -23.93 -11.98
CA GLU A 554 4.32 -25.36 -11.76
C GLU A 554 5.33 -25.96 -12.75
N THR A 555 5.73 -25.19 -13.78
CA THR A 555 6.75 -25.59 -14.74
C THR A 555 8.13 -25.21 -14.22
N PRO A 556 9.11 -26.12 -14.28
CA PRO A 556 10.48 -25.84 -13.87
C PRO A 556 11.07 -24.62 -14.57
N ASN A 557 11.86 -23.87 -13.82
CA ASN A 557 12.52 -22.64 -14.23
C ASN A 557 13.73 -22.39 -13.32
N ASP A 558 14.52 -21.34 -13.57
CA ASP A 558 15.84 -21.17 -12.95
C ASP A 558 15.80 -20.73 -11.47
N MET A 559 14.69 -20.13 -11.03
CA MET A 559 14.50 -19.65 -9.65
C MET A 559 13.34 -20.35 -8.95
N PHE A 560 13.34 -20.29 -7.62
CA PHE A 560 12.21 -20.71 -6.80
C PHE A 560 11.92 -19.72 -5.68
N ILE A 561 10.67 -19.75 -5.21
CA ILE A 561 10.24 -19.11 -3.97
C ILE A 561 9.32 -20.04 -3.18
N ALA A 562 9.53 -20.10 -1.87
CA ALA A 562 8.79 -20.97 -0.97
C ALA A 562 8.32 -20.23 0.29
N ARG A 563 7.10 -20.54 0.73
CA ARG A 563 6.53 -20.13 2.01
C ARG A 563 6.45 -21.33 2.93
N ILE A 564 7.03 -21.20 4.12
CA ILE A 564 7.33 -22.30 5.02
C ILE A 564 6.80 -21.97 6.42
N PHE A 565 6.13 -22.91 7.07
CA PHE A 565 5.79 -22.77 8.50
C PHE A 565 7.04 -22.92 9.38
N THR A 566 7.05 -22.17 10.49
CA THR A 566 8.17 -22.11 11.44
C THR A 566 8.35 -23.38 12.30
N ASP A 567 7.43 -24.34 12.19
CA ASP A 567 7.53 -25.64 12.86
C ASP A 567 8.53 -26.59 12.17
N LEU A 568 8.74 -26.42 10.86
CA LEU A 568 9.56 -27.26 9.98
C LEU A 568 9.16 -28.75 9.97
N GLU A 569 7.91 -29.05 10.30
CA GLU A 569 7.38 -30.42 10.36
C GLU A 569 6.77 -30.85 9.02
N THR A 570 6.28 -32.09 8.96
CA THR A 570 5.57 -32.61 7.78
C THR A 570 4.46 -31.65 7.33
N ASN A 571 4.48 -31.23 6.07
CA ASN A 571 3.63 -30.21 5.45
C ASN A 571 3.95 -28.74 5.81
N ALA A 572 5.14 -28.44 6.36
CA ALA A 572 5.56 -27.06 6.59
C ALA A 572 5.67 -26.25 5.28
N PHE A 573 5.93 -26.89 4.13
CA PHE A 573 5.89 -26.23 2.82
C PHE A 573 4.45 -25.95 2.43
N THR A 574 4.01 -24.73 2.70
CA THR A 574 2.65 -24.27 2.40
C THR A 574 2.50 -23.85 0.95
N GLN A 575 3.59 -23.34 0.37
CA GLN A 575 3.62 -22.90 -1.01
C GLN A 575 5.05 -22.93 -1.54
N VAL A 576 5.20 -23.42 -2.75
CA VAL A 576 6.47 -23.54 -3.47
C VAL A 576 6.16 -23.27 -4.93
N SER A 577 6.88 -22.33 -5.53
CA SER A 577 6.69 -21.94 -6.92
C SER A 577 8.03 -21.78 -7.60
N TYR A 578 8.12 -22.22 -8.85
CA TYR A 578 9.18 -21.77 -9.74
C TYR A 578 8.96 -20.29 -10.09
N LEU A 579 10.05 -19.58 -10.37
CA LEU A 579 10.09 -18.21 -10.89
C LEU A 579 11.10 -18.16 -12.05
N GLY A 580 10.85 -17.30 -13.04
CA GLY A 580 11.69 -17.18 -14.24
C GLY A 580 10.90 -17.23 -15.54
N GLY A 581 11.59 -17.08 -16.66
CA GLY A 581 11.11 -17.09 -18.03
C GLY A 581 11.84 -18.13 -18.88
N SER A 582 12.23 -17.76 -20.09
CA SER A 582 12.84 -18.66 -21.10
C SER A 582 14.35 -18.50 -21.25
N GLY A 583 14.93 -17.44 -20.71
CA GLY A 583 16.37 -17.22 -20.59
C GLY A 583 16.85 -17.45 -19.15
N ASP A 584 18.14 -17.23 -18.92
CA ASP A 584 18.76 -17.38 -17.60
C ASP A 584 18.25 -16.28 -16.66
N ASP A 585 17.73 -16.70 -15.50
CA ASP A 585 17.24 -15.82 -14.43
C ASP A 585 17.81 -16.21 -13.07
N ASN A 586 18.06 -15.23 -12.21
CA ASN A 586 18.68 -15.47 -10.91
C ASN A 586 18.11 -14.59 -9.79
N LEU A 587 17.74 -15.19 -8.66
CA LEU A 587 17.25 -14.50 -7.47
C LEU A 587 18.44 -14.17 -6.56
N GLN A 588 18.56 -12.92 -6.13
CA GLN A 588 19.64 -12.47 -5.24
C GLN A 588 19.13 -12.16 -3.83
N ASP A 589 18.00 -11.46 -3.70
CA ASP A 589 17.50 -11.03 -2.39
C ASP A 589 15.97 -10.95 -2.36
N LEU A 590 15.39 -10.98 -1.16
CA LEU A 590 13.96 -10.74 -0.92
C LEU A 590 13.70 -10.08 0.43
N ILE A 591 12.61 -9.31 0.52
CA ILE A 591 12.13 -8.66 1.75
C ILE A 591 10.61 -8.80 1.89
N PHE A 592 10.12 -8.68 3.12
CA PHE A 592 8.70 -8.74 3.48
C PHE A 592 8.28 -7.39 4.05
N GLU A 593 7.21 -6.81 3.51
CA GLU A 593 6.62 -5.58 4.03
C GLU A 593 5.41 -5.91 4.90
N ASP A 594 5.53 -5.67 6.20
CA ASP A 594 4.54 -6.09 7.20
C ASP A 594 3.16 -5.44 7.01
N SER A 595 3.14 -4.20 6.54
CA SER A 595 1.90 -3.41 6.45
C SER A 595 1.02 -3.80 5.28
N SER A 596 1.61 -4.14 4.12
CA SER A 596 0.90 -4.61 2.93
C SER A 596 0.87 -6.13 2.81
N GLU A 597 1.66 -6.83 3.64
CA GLU A 597 1.91 -8.26 3.54
C GLU A 597 2.46 -8.67 2.16
N ASP A 598 3.31 -7.84 1.57
CA ASP A 598 3.95 -8.13 0.28
C ASP A 598 5.37 -8.67 0.44
N VAL A 599 5.77 -9.48 -0.52
CA VAL A 599 7.13 -9.98 -0.69
C VAL A 599 7.72 -9.33 -1.94
N TYR A 600 8.84 -8.62 -1.78
CA TYR A 600 9.62 -8.10 -2.90
C TYR A 600 10.81 -9.03 -3.13
N VAL A 601 11.07 -9.33 -4.40
CA VAL A 601 12.11 -10.24 -4.87
C VAL A 601 12.94 -9.50 -5.90
N VAL A 602 14.26 -9.55 -5.79
CA VAL A 602 15.18 -8.90 -6.73
C VAL A 602 16.22 -9.86 -7.28
N GLY A 603 16.71 -9.56 -8.47
CA GLY A 603 17.65 -10.42 -9.16
C GLY A 603 18.06 -9.91 -10.54
N GLY A 604 18.57 -10.83 -11.37
CA GLY A 604 18.90 -10.59 -12.78
C GLY A 604 18.09 -11.49 -13.71
N THR A 605 17.79 -11.02 -14.91
CA THR A 605 16.96 -11.74 -15.90
C THR A 605 17.43 -11.44 -17.32
N SER A 606 17.64 -12.49 -18.11
CA SER A 606 17.78 -12.39 -19.58
C SER A 606 16.49 -12.78 -20.31
N SER A 607 15.48 -13.23 -19.55
CA SER A 607 14.16 -13.58 -20.03
C SER A 607 13.35 -12.37 -20.51
N HIS A 608 12.86 -12.43 -21.75
CA HIS A 608 11.91 -11.44 -22.29
C HIS A 608 10.45 -11.77 -21.94
N ASP A 609 10.20 -12.95 -21.39
CA ASP A 609 8.89 -13.50 -21.03
C ASP A 609 8.70 -13.67 -19.52
N LEU A 610 9.61 -13.11 -18.70
CA LEU A 610 9.34 -12.89 -17.29
C LEU A 610 8.11 -11.96 -17.20
N PRO A 611 7.09 -12.28 -16.38
CA PRO A 611 5.82 -11.56 -16.38
C PRO A 611 5.98 -10.11 -15.90
N ALA A 612 6.17 -9.20 -16.84
CA ALA A 612 6.19 -7.76 -16.61
C ALA A 612 4.77 -7.20 -16.52
N THR A 613 4.59 -6.21 -15.65
CA THR A 613 3.28 -5.56 -15.48
C THR A 613 3.06 -4.53 -16.56
N GLU A 614 1.84 -4.47 -17.11
CA GLU A 614 1.39 -3.33 -17.91
C GLU A 614 1.49 -2.09 -17.03
N ASP A 615 2.25 -1.08 -17.47
CA ASP A 615 2.67 0.09 -16.68
C ASP A 615 3.86 -0.10 -15.73
N ALA A 616 4.66 -1.17 -15.76
CA ALA A 616 5.89 -1.30 -14.94
C ALA A 616 6.92 -0.18 -15.19
N ALA A 617 7.79 0.13 -14.21
CA ALA A 617 8.79 1.24 -14.31
C ALA A 617 9.66 1.11 -15.58
N GLN A 618 10.03 -0.12 -15.89
CA GLN A 618 10.54 -0.57 -17.16
C GLN A 618 9.80 -1.88 -17.53
N GLU A 619 9.06 -1.87 -18.63
CA GLU A 619 8.19 -3.00 -19.02
C GLU A 619 8.90 -4.13 -19.75
N GLN A 620 10.11 -3.88 -20.26
CA GLN A 620 10.90 -4.84 -21.04
C GLN A 620 12.38 -4.68 -20.70
N ILE A 621 13.14 -5.76 -20.78
CA ILE A 621 14.60 -5.68 -20.67
C ILE A 621 15.17 -4.77 -21.77
N SER A 622 16.19 -4.00 -21.43
CA SER A 622 16.88 -3.05 -22.31
C SER A 622 18.36 -3.41 -22.34
N GLY A 623 18.70 -4.56 -22.88
CA GLY A 623 20.05 -5.11 -22.87
C GLY A 623 20.01 -6.62 -23.12
N ASN A 624 21.09 -7.33 -22.75
CA ASN A 624 21.11 -8.79 -22.77
C ASN A 624 20.60 -9.39 -21.45
N GLN A 625 20.82 -8.70 -20.33
CA GLN A 625 20.40 -9.10 -19.00
C GLN A 625 20.16 -7.82 -18.20
N ASP A 626 18.95 -7.68 -17.65
CA ASP A 626 18.57 -6.56 -16.81
C ASP A 626 18.39 -7.03 -15.36
N ALA A 627 18.54 -6.11 -14.41
CA ALA A 627 18.05 -6.35 -13.06
C ALA A 627 16.52 -6.39 -13.07
N PHE A 628 15.90 -7.14 -12.16
CA PHE A 628 14.44 -7.12 -11.97
C PHE A 628 14.05 -6.91 -10.52
N VAL A 629 12.83 -6.39 -10.35
CA VAL A 629 12.15 -6.28 -9.07
C VAL A 629 10.75 -6.83 -9.26
N MET A 630 10.39 -7.82 -8.45
CA MET A 630 9.11 -8.52 -8.49
C MET A 630 8.41 -8.38 -7.13
N ARG A 631 7.12 -8.08 -7.13
CA ARG A 631 6.26 -7.98 -5.95
C ARG A 631 5.18 -9.05 -6.02
N LEU A 632 5.07 -9.80 -4.93
CA LEU A 632 4.12 -10.87 -4.68
C LEU A 632 3.40 -10.59 -3.36
N ASN A 633 2.23 -11.18 -3.13
CA ASN A 633 1.63 -11.12 -1.78
C ASN A 633 2.22 -12.19 -0.84
N ALA A 634 1.82 -12.17 0.43
CA ALA A 634 2.20 -13.15 1.45
C ALA A 634 1.79 -14.60 1.13
N PHE A 635 0.87 -14.80 0.18
CA PHE A 635 0.53 -16.13 -0.34
C PHE A 635 1.22 -16.38 -1.67
N LEU A 636 2.38 -15.76 -1.93
CA LEU A 636 3.21 -15.91 -3.13
C LEU A 636 2.39 -15.99 -4.43
N ARG A 637 1.34 -15.16 -4.48
CA ARG A 637 0.32 -15.13 -5.54
C ARG A 637 0.19 -13.72 -6.09
N PRO A 638 -0.36 -13.58 -7.32
CA PRO A 638 -0.74 -12.29 -7.86
C PRO A 638 -1.78 -11.58 -6.97
N LEU A 639 -1.73 -10.25 -6.89
CA LEU A 639 -2.66 -9.45 -6.10
C LEU A 639 -4.08 -9.49 -6.71
N PRO A 640 -5.18 -9.60 -5.92
CA PRO A 640 -6.53 -9.86 -6.45
C PRO A 640 -7.20 -8.70 -7.18
N THR A 641 -6.65 -7.48 -7.10
CA THR A 641 -7.39 -6.25 -7.43
C THR A 641 -7.35 -5.84 -8.89
N ILE A 642 -6.59 -6.53 -9.75
CA ILE A 642 -6.66 -6.40 -11.21
C ILE A 642 -6.54 -7.80 -11.80
N ALA A 643 -7.42 -8.16 -12.73
CA ALA A 643 -7.42 -9.49 -13.33
C ALA A 643 -6.07 -9.77 -14.04
N LYS A 644 -5.21 -10.56 -13.37
CA LYS A 644 -3.80 -10.87 -13.67
C LYS A 644 -2.82 -9.72 -13.36
N SER A 645 -1.96 -9.86 -12.34
CA SER A 645 -0.49 -9.69 -12.51
C SER A 645 0.28 -9.91 -11.20
N ILE A 646 1.40 -10.63 -11.33
CA ILE A 646 2.61 -10.40 -10.53
C ILE A 646 3.09 -9.00 -10.90
N GLN A 647 3.47 -8.16 -9.92
CA GLN A 647 4.03 -6.86 -10.24
C GLN A 647 5.53 -6.99 -10.50
N THR A 648 5.99 -6.83 -11.74
CA THR A 648 7.43 -6.94 -12.07
C THR A 648 7.86 -5.77 -12.94
N THR A 649 9.01 -5.18 -12.61
CA THR A 649 9.71 -4.20 -13.43
C THR A 649 11.16 -4.62 -13.65
N TYR A 650 11.74 -4.17 -14.76
CA TYR A 650 13.18 -4.29 -15.03
C TYR A 650 13.92 -3.02 -14.64
N LEU A 651 15.25 -3.10 -14.55
CA LEU A 651 16.17 -2.00 -14.37
C LEU A 651 17.44 -2.29 -15.18
N GLY A 652 17.59 -1.66 -16.34
CA GLY A 652 18.79 -1.84 -17.17
C GLY A 652 18.88 -0.88 -18.35
N GLY A 653 20.09 -0.74 -18.89
CA GLY A 653 20.38 0.23 -19.95
C GLY A 653 20.94 -0.43 -21.20
N PRO A 654 20.67 0.14 -22.40
CA PRO A 654 20.81 -0.54 -23.71
C PRO A 654 22.23 -0.95 -24.11
N ASP A 655 23.25 -0.46 -23.40
CA ASP A 655 24.66 -0.59 -23.79
C ASP A 655 25.42 -1.65 -22.97
N SER A 656 24.74 -2.37 -22.09
CA SER A 656 25.38 -3.32 -21.16
C SER A 656 25.06 -4.78 -21.47
N PRO A 657 26.05 -5.69 -21.35
CA PRO A 657 25.81 -7.12 -21.35
C PRO A 657 25.23 -7.66 -20.03
N GLU A 658 25.34 -6.95 -18.91
CA GLU A 658 25.01 -7.47 -17.57
C GLU A 658 24.56 -6.37 -16.59
N GLU A 659 23.32 -6.48 -16.12
CA GLU A 659 22.76 -5.78 -14.96
C GLU A 659 22.13 -6.76 -13.99
N ILE A 660 22.37 -6.54 -12.70
CA ILE A 660 21.86 -7.42 -11.64
C ILE A 660 21.53 -6.60 -10.40
N ALA A 661 20.36 -6.82 -9.81
CA ALA A 661 20.05 -6.30 -8.48
C ALA A 661 20.66 -7.21 -7.42
N THR A 662 21.36 -6.64 -6.45
CA THR A 662 22.08 -7.35 -5.39
C THR A 662 21.34 -7.38 -4.07
N ALA A 663 20.62 -6.31 -3.72
CA ALA A 663 19.89 -6.21 -2.46
C ALA A 663 18.71 -5.25 -2.58
N VAL A 664 17.73 -5.40 -1.69
CA VAL A 664 16.52 -4.56 -1.64
C VAL A 664 16.16 -4.16 -0.21
N ALA A 665 15.71 -2.92 -0.02
CA ALA A 665 15.21 -2.43 1.26
C ALA A 665 14.00 -1.50 1.08
N ILE A 666 13.17 -1.35 2.11
CA ILE A 666 11.98 -0.50 2.08
C ILE A 666 12.07 0.59 3.15
N SER A 667 11.70 1.82 2.78
CA SER A 667 11.39 2.87 3.77
C SER A 667 9.95 2.75 4.23
N LYS A 668 9.77 2.62 5.55
CA LYS A 668 8.46 2.59 6.22
C LYS A 668 7.87 3.97 6.53
N ILE A 669 8.52 5.07 6.12
CA ILE A 669 8.12 6.44 6.47
C ILE A 669 7.24 7.10 5.38
N TYR A 670 7.33 6.64 4.12
CA TYR A 670 6.58 7.19 2.99
C TYR A 670 5.34 6.36 2.64
N ASP A 671 4.30 6.99 2.09
CA ASP A 671 3.12 6.31 1.55
C ASP A 671 2.75 6.89 0.17
N PRO A 672 2.85 6.10 -0.93
CA PRO A 672 3.33 4.71 -0.95
C PRO A 672 4.80 4.59 -0.50
N PHE A 673 5.15 3.44 0.07
CA PHE A 673 6.53 3.18 0.52
C PHE A 673 7.53 3.29 -0.63
N ALA A 674 8.75 3.70 -0.31
CA ALA A 674 9.86 3.69 -1.25
C ALA A 674 10.59 2.34 -1.16
N VAL A 675 10.74 1.66 -2.31
CA VAL A 675 11.52 0.42 -2.46
C VAL A 675 12.88 0.80 -3.04
N TYR A 676 13.93 0.63 -2.27
CA TYR A 676 15.31 0.87 -2.70
C TYR A 676 15.94 -0.43 -3.17
N VAL A 677 16.58 -0.38 -4.33
CA VAL A 677 17.23 -1.54 -4.96
C VAL A 677 18.66 -1.15 -5.26
N THR A 678 19.61 -1.96 -4.81
CA THR A 678 21.00 -1.82 -5.22
C THR A 678 21.36 -2.87 -6.24
N GLY A 679 22.39 -2.61 -7.01
CA GLY A 679 22.88 -3.60 -7.96
C GLY A 679 24.15 -3.18 -8.65
N LEU A 680 24.50 -3.93 -9.68
CA LEU A 680 25.66 -3.70 -10.52
C LEU A 680 25.22 -3.45 -11.96
N THR A 681 25.89 -2.53 -12.64
CA THR A 681 25.66 -2.21 -14.04
C THR A 681 26.98 -1.90 -14.72
N THR A 682 27.10 -2.29 -15.99
CA THR A 682 28.20 -1.79 -16.85
C THR A 682 27.74 -0.68 -17.80
N SER A 683 26.43 -0.40 -17.85
CA SER A 683 25.82 0.60 -18.71
C SER A 683 26.25 1.99 -18.31
N ALA A 684 26.66 2.79 -19.29
CA ALA A 684 26.86 4.23 -19.08
C ALA A 684 25.54 5.02 -19.14
N ASN A 685 24.47 4.39 -19.64
CA ASN A 685 23.15 4.98 -19.86
C ASN A 685 22.08 4.24 -19.03
N PHE A 686 22.40 3.89 -17.78
CA PHE A 686 21.43 3.30 -16.85
C PHE A 686 20.24 4.25 -16.66
N PRO A 687 18.99 3.74 -16.60
CA PRO A 687 17.81 4.58 -16.51
C PRO A 687 17.85 5.53 -15.29
N GLU A 688 17.43 6.78 -15.52
CA GLU A 688 17.06 7.73 -14.46
C GLU A 688 18.19 8.14 -13.51
N VAL A 689 19.43 8.02 -13.98
CA VAL A 689 20.63 8.49 -13.26
C VAL A 689 20.82 10.00 -13.31
N GLU A 690 20.23 10.70 -14.29
CA GLU A 690 20.55 12.12 -14.63
C GLU A 690 20.43 13.12 -13.46
N ASP A 691 19.68 12.77 -12.40
CA ASP A 691 19.49 13.57 -11.18
C ASP A 691 19.95 12.85 -9.88
N GLY A 692 20.60 11.68 -9.99
CA GLY A 692 21.20 10.93 -8.89
C GLY A 692 22.44 11.59 -8.28
N ALA A 693 22.83 11.16 -7.07
CA ALA A 693 24.05 11.61 -6.40
C ALA A 693 25.32 11.49 -7.27
N GLN A 694 25.38 10.50 -8.16
CA GLN A 694 26.34 10.33 -9.23
C GLN A 694 25.58 9.91 -10.50
N PHE A 695 25.52 10.81 -11.47
CA PHE A 695 24.68 10.63 -12.68
C PHE A 695 25.46 10.20 -13.93
N TYR A 696 26.78 10.08 -13.82
CA TYR A 696 27.65 9.59 -14.88
C TYR A 696 28.63 8.56 -14.31
N ARG A 697 28.95 7.56 -15.12
CA ARG A 697 29.97 6.55 -14.80
C ARG A 697 31.36 7.15 -14.98
N ASP A 698 32.23 7.09 -13.97
CA ASP A 698 33.53 7.80 -13.98
C ASP A 698 34.61 7.08 -14.79
N GLY A 699 34.43 7.02 -16.12
CA GLY A 699 35.50 6.82 -17.10
C GLY A 699 36.18 5.44 -17.17
N GLY A 700 35.62 4.41 -16.54
CA GLY A 700 36.08 3.02 -16.71
C GLY A 700 35.96 2.50 -18.15
N LEU A 701 36.77 1.50 -18.52
CA LEU A 701 36.55 0.70 -19.74
C LEU A 701 35.15 0.07 -19.70
N SER A 702 34.53 -0.25 -20.84
CA SER A 702 33.17 -0.81 -20.92
C SER A 702 32.91 -2.03 -20.03
N ASP A 703 33.95 -2.74 -19.61
CA ASP A 703 33.86 -4.04 -18.95
C ASP A 703 33.91 -3.97 -17.41
N TYR A 704 34.04 -2.78 -16.80
CA TYR A 704 34.03 -2.64 -15.33
C TYR A 704 32.62 -2.46 -14.78
N MET A 705 32.29 -3.17 -13.70
CA MET A 705 30.98 -3.07 -13.02
C MET A 705 30.96 -1.89 -12.05
N GLU A 706 29.90 -1.08 -12.12
CA GLU A 706 29.63 0.03 -11.22
C GLU A 706 28.40 -0.31 -10.35
N GLY A 707 28.45 0.06 -9.07
CA GLY A 707 27.29 0.00 -8.19
C GLY A 707 26.21 1.01 -8.59
N PHE A 708 24.94 0.61 -8.59
CA PHE A 708 23.81 1.52 -8.69
C PHE A 708 22.90 1.40 -7.46
N VAL A 709 22.19 2.49 -7.16
CA VAL A 709 21.09 2.53 -6.20
C VAL A 709 19.89 3.16 -6.90
N SER A 710 18.77 2.48 -6.92
CA SER A 710 17.49 2.93 -7.51
C SER A 710 16.43 3.01 -6.44
N VAL A 711 15.54 4.00 -6.55
CA VAL A 711 14.34 4.09 -5.73
C VAL A 711 13.10 3.95 -6.61
N LEU A 712 12.24 3.00 -6.22
CA LEU A 712 10.98 2.67 -6.87
C LEU A 712 9.81 2.94 -5.94
N ASP A 713 8.65 3.16 -6.54
CA ASP A 713 7.38 3.14 -5.82
C ASP A 713 7.03 1.70 -5.40
N ALA A 714 6.37 1.53 -4.26
CA ALA A 714 5.91 0.22 -3.77
C ALA A 714 5.07 -0.58 -4.79
N THR A 715 4.42 0.08 -5.75
CA THR A 715 3.64 -0.57 -6.82
C THR A 715 4.48 -1.06 -8.00
N LEU A 716 5.76 -0.72 -8.08
CA LEU A 716 6.69 -1.02 -9.18
C LEU A 716 6.24 -0.48 -10.56
N ALA A 717 5.20 0.33 -10.61
CA ALA A 717 4.67 0.89 -11.84
C ALA A 717 5.46 2.14 -12.27
N SER A 718 5.81 2.24 -13.56
CA SER A 718 5.95 3.53 -14.23
C SER A 718 4.61 4.22 -14.00
N GLN A 719 4.60 5.47 -13.55
CA GLN A 719 3.35 6.09 -13.12
C GLN A 719 2.37 6.40 -14.29
N GLN A 720 2.00 5.48 -15.17
CA GLN A 720 0.78 5.57 -15.96
C GLN A 720 -0.37 5.03 -15.12
N PHE A 721 -0.97 5.90 -14.30
CA PHE A 721 -2.14 5.49 -13.54
C PHE A 721 -3.37 5.40 -14.47
N ILE A 722 -3.83 4.18 -14.73
CA ILE A 722 -5.25 3.85 -14.94
C ILE A 722 -5.94 4.04 -13.58
N PRO A 723 -6.98 4.89 -13.45
CA PRO A 723 -7.59 5.18 -12.16
C PRO A 723 -8.26 3.95 -11.55
N GLY A 724 -7.66 3.40 -10.49
CA GLY A 724 -8.40 2.71 -9.44
C GLY A 724 -9.21 3.73 -8.61
N PRO A 725 -10.31 3.32 -7.97
CA PRO A 725 -11.11 4.22 -7.15
C PRO A 725 -10.28 4.77 -5.98
N PRO A 726 -10.49 6.04 -5.59
CA PRO A 726 -9.67 6.75 -4.61
C PRO A 726 -9.62 6.07 -3.23
N PRO A 727 -8.58 6.37 -2.40
CA PRO A 727 -8.51 5.89 -1.04
C PRO A 727 -9.78 6.27 -0.31
N THR A 728 -10.32 5.31 0.40
CA THR A 728 -11.67 5.38 0.89
C THR A 728 -11.70 6.15 2.19
N LEU A 729 -12.18 7.38 2.11
CA LEU A 729 -12.29 8.24 3.29
C LEU A 729 -13.35 7.67 4.25
N ALA A 730 -13.12 7.86 5.54
CA ALA A 730 -14.17 7.71 6.54
C ALA A 730 -15.23 8.76 6.24
N ALA A 731 -16.49 8.36 6.11
CA ALA A 731 -17.60 9.30 5.93
C ALA A 731 -18.72 8.93 6.91
N ILE A 732 -19.19 9.93 7.65
CA ILE A 732 -20.31 9.82 8.58
C ILE A 732 -21.62 10.10 7.85
N LYS A 733 -22.63 9.27 8.12
CA LYS A 733 -24.01 9.53 7.71
C LYS A 733 -24.93 9.36 8.89
N VAL A 734 -25.75 10.37 9.13
CA VAL A 734 -26.79 10.38 10.16
C VAL A 734 -28.16 10.30 9.50
N ASP A 735 -29.09 9.60 10.15
CA ASP A 735 -30.47 9.46 9.70
C ASP A 735 -31.41 9.35 10.92
N PRO A 736 -32.33 10.30 11.16
CA PRO A 736 -32.52 11.55 10.41
C PRO A 736 -31.39 12.57 10.66
N ASP A 737 -31.29 13.59 9.81
CA ASP A 737 -30.32 14.70 9.94
C ASP A 737 -30.80 15.86 10.85
N THR A 738 -32.06 15.79 11.29
CA THR A 738 -32.71 16.71 12.22
C THR A 738 -33.67 15.92 13.12
N LEU A 739 -33.85 16.36 14.37
CA LEU A 739 -34.76 15.73 15.32
C LEU A 739 -35.80 16.75 15.82
N GLU A 740 -37.05 16.59 15.37
CA GLU A 740 -38.16 17.48 15.72
C GLU A 740 -39.19 16.71 16.56
N PHE A 741 -39.23 16.99 17.86
CA PHE A 741 -40.15 16.31 18.80
C PHE A 741 -41.57 16.85 18.75
N GLY A 742 -41.77 18.04 18.18
CA GLY A 742 -43.05 18.76 18.20
C GLY A 742 -43.43 19.23 19.62
N SER A 743 -44.71 19.51 19.82
CA SER A 743 -45.27 19.91 21.12
C SER A 743 -45.60 18.69 21.98
N ILE A 744 -45.02 18.59 23.18
CA ILE A 744 -45.21 17.48 24.13
C ILE A 744 -45.67 18.01 25.49
N GLY A 745 -46.62 17.31 26.11
CA GLY A 745 -47.12 17.63 27.44
C GLY A 745 -46.02 17.67 28.50
N LEU A 746 -46.13 18.60 29.46
CA LEU A 746 -45.16 18.69 30.56
C LEU A 746 -45.03 17.34 31.31
N ALA A 747 -43.77 16.94 31.57
CA ALA A 747 -43.40 15.67 32.18
C ALA A 747 -43.81 14.39 31.42
N ILE A 748 -44.23 14.52 30.16
CA ILE A 748 -44.41 13.40 29.23
C ILE A 748 -43.14 13.26 28.39
N SER A 749 -42.67 12.03 28.22
CA SER A 749 -41.48 11.74 27.40
C SER A 749 -41.88 11.30 26.00
N LYS A 750 -41.17 11.80 24.98
CA LYS A 750 -41.20 11.27 23.62
C LYS A 750 -39.78 10.86 23.23
N THR A 751 -39.65 9.74 22.52
CA THR A 751 -38.35 9.23 22.06
C THR A 751 -38.34 9.19 20.54
N LEU A 752 -37.27 9.72 19.94
CA LEU A 752 -36.98 9.61 18.51
C LEU A 752 -35.70 8.78 18.32
N HIS A 753 -35.63 8.06 17.20
CA HIS A 753 -34.50 7.19 16.86
C HIS A 753 -33.54 7.90 15.92
N LEU A 754 -32.25 7.81 16.21
CA LEU A 754 -31.15 8.32 15.40
C LEU A 754 -30.22 7.17 15.03
N GLN A 755 -29.92 7.02 13.75
CA GLN A 755 -28.92 6.08 13.28
C GLN A 755 -27.68 6.83 12.79
N ILE A 756 -26.52 6.50 13.35
CA ILE A 756 -25.22 6.97 12.86
C ILE A 756 -24.54 5.80 12.17
N SER A 757 -24.16 5.99 10.91
CA SER A 757 -23.62 4.95 10.05
C SER A 757 -22.35 5.41 9.36
N ARG A 758 -21.49 4.43 9.06
CA ARG A 758 -20.36 4.60 8.18
C ARG A 758 -20.87 4.50 6.73
N SER A 759 -20.80 5.61 6.00
CA SER A 759 -21.10 5.67 4.56
C SER A 759 -19.85 5.62 3.68
N GLY A 760 -18.67 5.85 4.27
CA GLY A 760 -17.38 5.76 3.60
C GLY A 760 -16.75 4.37 3.72
N GLU A 761 -15.83 4.04 2.82
CA GLU A 761 -15.09 2.79 2.84
C GLU A 761 -13.84 2.87 3.78
N GLY A 762 -13.64 3.98 4.52
CA GLY A 762 -12.62 4.14 5.58
C GLY A 762 -13.16 3.99 7.02
N ILE A 763 -12.29 3.69 8.00
CA ILE A 763 -12.67 3.50 9.41
C ILE A 763 -13.14 4.82 10.04
N LEU A 764 -14.37 4.83 10.57
CA LEU A 764 -14.97 5.99 11.21
C LEU A 764 -14.94 5.84 12.74
N THR A 765 -14.36 6.80 13.46
CA THR A 765 -14.33 6.82 14.93
C THR A 765 -15.13 8.00 15.45
N LEU A 766 -16.09 7.74 16.33
CA LEU A 766 -16.87 8.74 17.07
C LEU A 766 -16.20 8.98 18.42
N SER A 767 -15.80 10.22 18.68
CA SER A 767 -15.08 10.59 19.91
C SER A 767 -15.99 11.23 20.95
N ASN A 768 -17.08 11.88 20.52
CA ASN A 768 -18.00 12.58 21.41
C ASN A 768 -19.43 12.60 20.85
N LEU A 769 -20.44 12.51 21.73
CA LEU A 769 -21.86 12.73 21.44
C LEU A 769 -22.48 13.47 22.64
N VAL A 770 -22.72 14.78 22.51
CA VAL A 770 -23.21 15.64 23.61
C VAL A 770 -24.20 16.68 23.11
N PHE A 771 -25.12 17.14 23.96
CA PHE A 771 -25.98 18.27 23.63
C PHE A 771 -25.29 19.60 23.99
N ASP A 772 -25.35 20.58 23.11
CA ASP A 772 -24.76 21.91 23.35
C ASP A 772 -25.34 22.62 24.59
N ASN A 773 -26.65 22.46 24.79
CA ASN A 773 -27.39 22.99 25.93
C ASN A 773 -28.65 22.12 26.22
N HIS A 774 -29.39 22.48 27.29
CA HIS A 774 -30.65 21.82 27.68
C HIS A 774 -30.56 20.30 27.97
N GLU A 775 -29.40 19.79 28.39
CA GLU A 775 -29.17 18.38 28.76
C GLU A 775 -30.14 17.83 29.83
N ALA A 776 -30.78 18.69 30.62
CA ALA A 776 -31.73 18.25 31.65
C ALA A 776 -33.05 17.69 31.09
N VAL A 777 -33.40 18.03 29.85
CA VAL A 777 -34.67 17.63 29.21
C VAL A 777 -34.46 16.70 28.01
N PHE A 778 -33.22 16.52 27.55
CA PHE A 778 -32.84 15.60 26.47
C PHE A 778 -31.88 14.53 26.99
N ASP A 779 -32.20 13.26 26.75
CA ASP A 779 -31.37 12.12 27.11
C ASP A 779 -31.00 11.30 25.86
N ILE A 780 -29.83 10.65 25.86
CA ILE A 780 -29.34 9.82 24.77
C ILE A 780 -28.95 8.43 25.29
N THR A 781 -29.52 7.39 24.67
CA THR A 781 -29.21 5.99 25.03
C THR A 781 -28.88 5.18 23.80
N SER A 782 -27.84 4.34 23.86
CA SER A 782 -27.51 3.43 22.77
C SER A 782 -28.52 2.28 22.69
N THR A 783 -28.96 1.94 21.48
CA THR A 783 -29.84 0.77 21.23
C THR A 783 -29.13 -0.38 20.50
N SER A 784 -27.92 -0.12 20.00
CA SER A 784 -27.08 -1.12 19.33
C SER A 784 -26.01 -1.69 20.25
N ALA A 785 -25.90 -3.02 20.29
CA ALA A 785 -24.85 -3.70 21.05
C ALA A 785 -23.44 -3.30 20.53
N GLY A 786 -22.56 -2.88 21.44
CA GLY A 786 -21.21 -2.42 21.10
C GLY A 786 -21.11 -0.90 20.88
N CYS A 787 -22.20 -0.15 21.10
CA CYS A 787 -22.25 1.30 20.93
C CYS A 787 -22.40 2.07 22.28
N ASP A 788 -22.11 1.40 23.40
CA ASP A 788 -22.45 1.87 24.76
C ASP A 788 -21.34 2.73 25.42
N SER A 789 -20.21 2.92 24.74
CA SER A 789 -19.07 3.67 25.26
C SER A 789 -18.31 4.41 24.16
N LEU A 790 -17.87 5.63 24.44
CA LEU A 790 -17.00 6.43 23.59
C LEU A 790 -15.53 6.39 24.07
N PRO A 791 -14.54 6.44 23.15
CA PRO A 791 -14.68 6.51 21.70
C PRO A 791 -15.17 5.20 21.08
N LEU A 792 -15.98 5.31 20.02
CA LEU A 792 -16.66 4.22 19.33
C LEU A 792 -16.17 4.13 17.88
N THR A 793 -15.83 2.93 17.39
CA THR A 793 -15.32 2.75 16.03
C THR A 793 -16.30 1.95 15.16
N LEU A 794 -16.67 2.53 14.02
CA LEU A 794 -17.47 1.90 12.97
C LEU A 794 -16.58 1.37 11.83
N ASN A 795 -16.70 0.07 11.57
CA ASN A 795 -15.93 -0.66 10.56
C ASN A 795 -16.80 -1.70 9.82
N GLU A 796 -16.19 -2.58 9.04
CA GLU A 796 -16.93 -3.62 8.29
C GLU A 796 -17.71 -4.59 9.19
N SER A 797 -17.29 -4.77 10.45
CA SER A 797 -17.97 -5.63 11.42
C SER A 797 -19.07 -4.90 12.21
N LEU A 798 -18.99 -3.58 12.32
CA LEU A 798 -19.98 -2.73 12.99
C LEU A 798 -20.18 -1.45 12.16
N THR A 799 -21.10 -1.52 11.18
CA THR A 799 -21.26 -0.48 10.16
C THR A 799 -22.17 0.68 10.58
N SER A 800 -23.00 0.50 11.60
CA SER A 800 -23.90 1.54 12.13
C SER A 800 -24.28 1.30 13.59
N CYS A 801 -24.56 2.38 14.31
CA CYS A 801 -25.09 2.40 15.67
C CYS A 801 -26.42 3.17 15.72
N GLY A 802 -27.39 2.61 16.46
CA GLY A 802 -28.65 3.28 16.79
C GLY A 802 -28.58 3.94 18.17
N PHE A 803 -29.21 5.10 18.28
CA PHE A 803 -29.35 5.89 19.49
C PHE A 803 -30.80 6.35 19.64
N ASP A 804 -31.32 6.26 20.86
CA ASP A 804 -32.64 6.76 21.25
C ASP A 804 -32.44 8.10 21.94
N ILE A 805 -33.02 9.15 21.34
CA ILE A 805 -33.03 10.50 21.89
C ILE A 805 -34.38 10.73 22.55
N THR A 806 -34.40 11.00 23.85
CA THR A 806 -35.64 11.19 24.62
C THR A 806 -35.78 12.63 25.07
N PHE A 807 -36.89 13.27 24.72
CA PHE A 807 -37.26 14.62 25.15
C PHE A 807 -38.35 14.56 26.23
N THR A 808 -38.13 15.23 27.35
CA THR A 808 -39.10 15.37 28.46
C THR A 808 -39.16 16.82 28.92
N PRO A 809 -40.09 17.64 28.41
CA PRO A 809 -40.17 19.05 28.76
C PRO A 809 -40.63 19.25 30.21
N ASP A 810 -40.04 20.24 30.88
CA ASP A 810 -40.35 20.63 32.26
C ASP A 810 -41.06 21.99 32.38
N ASP A 811 -41.10 22.79 31.31
CA ASP A 811 -41.78 24.09 31.24
C ASP A 811 -42.48 24.31 29.88
N ASP A 812 -43.45 25.22 29.84
CA ASP A 812 -44.25 25.55 28.65
C ASP A 812 -43.51 26.56 27.75
N ILE A 813 -42.41 26.11 27.16
CA ILE A 813 -41.50 26.88 26.30
C ILE A 813 -41.01 26.07 25.09
N ASP A 814 -40.44 26.75 24.10
CA ASP A 814 -39.69 26.14 23.00
C ASP A 814 -38.25 25.82 23.45
N TYR A 815 -37.81 24.58 23.18
CA TYR A 815 -36.45 24.09 23.40
C TYR A 815 -35.75 23.90 22.04
N SER A 816 -34.51 24.39 21.93
CA SER A 816 -33.66 24.22 20.75
C SER A 816 -32.21 24.03 21.17
N THR A 817 -31.59 22.93 20.72
CA THR A 817 -30.21 22.51 21.00
C THR A 817 -29.62 21.84 19.76
N ASN A 818 -28.32 21.54 19.77
CA ASN A 818 -27.73 20.60 18.81
C ASN A 818 -27.16 19.40 19.56
N LEU A 819 -27.31 18.22 18.98
CA LEU A 819 -26.49 17.06 19.33
C LEU A 819 -25.19 17.14 18.51
N VAL A 820 -24.08 17.43 19.19
CA VAL A 820 -22.74 17.56 18.62
C VAL A 820 -22.06 16.19 18.58
N VAL A 821 -21.70 15.77 17.38
CA VAL A 821 -21.01 14.50 17.11
C VAL A 821 -19.60 14.79 16.62
N THR A 822 -18.58 14.45 17.40
CA THR A 822 -17.17 14.59 16.99
C THR A 822 -16.69 13.28 16.38
N SER A 823 -16.12 13.32 15.17
CA SER A 823 -15.75 12.12 14.41
C SER A 823 -14.39 12.20 13.70
N SER A 824 -13.93 11.08 13.14
CA SER A 824 -12.73 11.01 12.29
C SER A 824 -13.03 11.17 10.79
N ASP A 825 -14.25 11.57 10.42
CA ASP A 825 -14.58 12.00 9.05
C ASP A 825 -13.86 13.34 8.76
N PRO A 826 -12.97 13.42 7.75
CA PRO A 826 -12.25 14.66 7.43
C PRO A 826 -13.14 15.77 6.88
N ASP A 827 -14.30 15.43 6.31
CA ASP A 827 -15.26 16.40 5.79
C ASP A 827 -16.23 16.88 6.89
N ASN A 828 -16.45 16.06 7.93
CA ASN A 828 -17.37 16.32 9.05
C ASN A 828 -16.78 15.85 10.39
N ASP A 829 -15.68 16.47 10.81
CA ASP A 829 -14.99 16.15 12.07
C ASP A 829 -15.78 16.61 13.31
N GLU A 830 -16.67 17.59 13.13
CA GLU A 830 -17.71 17.99 14.08
C GLU A 830 -19.04 18.18 13.34
N LEU A 831 -20.00 17.29 13.59
CA LEU A 831 -21.34 17.33 12.99
C LEU A 831 -22.40 17.75 14.02
N ASN A 832 -23.13 18.81 13.72
CA ASN A 832 -24.20 19.34 14.57
C ASN A 832 -25.56 18.91 14.04
N ILE A 833 -26.27 18.09 14.80
CA ILE A 833 -27.62 17.62 14.48
C ILE A 833 -28.62 18.50 15.23
N PRO A 834 -29.42 19.33 14.54
CA PRO A 834 -30.40 20.19 15.20
C PRO A 834 -31.48 19.37 15.92
N VAL A 835 -31.77 19.73 17.16
CA VAL A 835 -32.82 19.10 17.99
C VAL A 835 -33.76 20.17 18.52
N THR A 836 -35.05 20.01 18.23
CA THR A 836 -36.10 20.95 18.67
C THR A 836 -37.29 20.22 19.28
N GLY A 837 -37.95 20.88 20.23
CA GLY A 837 -39.16 20.39 20.86
C GLY A 837 -39.82 21.49 21.67
N ARG A 838 -41.12 21.39 21.92
CA ARG A 838 -41.86 22.37 22.71
C ARG A 838 -42.58 21.70 23.87
N GLY A 839 -42.43 22.25 25.07
CA GLY A 839 -43.26 21.88 26.20
C GLY A 839 -44.60 22.60 26.14
N ILE A 840 -45.70 21.90 26.41
CA ILE A 840 -47.03 22.51 26.45
C ILE A 840 -47.82 22.05 27.68
N ASN A 841 -48.62 22.95 28.22
CA ASN A 841 -49.58 22.65 29.28
C ASN A 841 -51.01 22.61 28.71
N GLY A 842 -51.39 21.50 28.08
CA GLY A 842 -52.64 21.36 27.33
C GLY A 842 -52.86 19.96 26.75
N ALA A 843 -54.02 19.75 26.13
CA ALA A 843 -54.25 18.58 25.28
C ALA A 843 -53.57 18.79 23.93
N LYS A 844 -53.00 17.74 23.34
CA LYS A 844 -52.33 17.80 22.03
C LYS A 844 -52.62 16.56 21.24
N LEU A 845 -53.13 16.76 20.03
CA LEU A 845 -53.43 15.70 19.08
C LEU A 845 -52.17 15.39 18.26
N GLU A 846 -51.84 14.11 18.13
CA GLU A 846 -50.90 13.59 17.14
C GLU A 846 -51.58 12.49 16.32
N ILE A 847 -51.34 12.49 14.99
CA ILE A 847 -51.85 11.47 14.07
C ILE A 847 -50.64 10.74 13.46
N ASP A 848 -50.59 9.41 13.62
CA ASP A 848 -49.48 8.59 13.14
C ASP A 848 -49.93 7.51 12.14
N PRO A 849 -49.35 7.47 10.92
CA PRO A 849 -48.47 8.48 10.30
C PRO A 849 -49.18 9.80 9.91
N MET A 850 -48.43 10.89 9.72
CA MET A 850 -48.97 12.20 9.31
C MET A 850 -49.22 12.35 7.79
N GLU A 851 -48.87 11.34 6.98
CA GLU A 851 -49.17 11.28 5.55
C GLU A 851 -49.55 9.85 5.13
N TYR A 852 -50.47 9.73 4.16
CA TYR A 852 -50.92 8.44 3.64
C TYR A 852 -50.82 8.39 2.12
N ASP A 853 -50.01 7.48 1.60
CA ASP A 853 -50.00 7.13 0.18
C ASP A 853 -50.38 5.65 0.01
N PHE A 854 -51.53 5.38 -0.62
CA PHE A 854 -51.96 4.04 -1.02
C PHE A 854 -51.11 3.46 -2.15
N GLY A 855 -50.16 4.24 -2.65
CA GLY A 855 -49.39 3.94 -3.82
C GLY A 855 -50.35 3.70 -4.97
N LYS A 856 -50.05 2.68 -5.76
CA LYS A 856 -50.73 2.48 -7.02
C LYS A 856 -51.62 1.25 -7.01
N VAL A 857 -52.93 1.45 -6.95
CA VAL A 857 -53.97 0.44 -6.78
C VAL A 857 -54.68 0.17 -8.12
N THR A 858 -54.95 -1.11 -8.40
CA THR A 858 -55.62 -1.47 -9.67
C THR A 858 -57.09 -1.05 -9.62
N ARG A 859 -57.62 -0.56 -10.75
CA ARG A 859 -59.02 -0.17 -10.87
C ARG A 859 -59.96 -1.27 -10.37
N ASP A 860 -60.98 -0.87 -9.62
CA ASP A 860 -62.00 -1.74 -9.02
C ASP A 860 -61.47 -2.69 -7.92
N ILE A 861 -60.28 -2.44 -7.35
CA ILE A 861 -59.74 -3.14 -6.18
C ILE A 861 -59.73 -2.21 -4.97
N LEU A 862 -60.12 -2.74 -3.81
CA LEU A 862 -60.20 -2.01 -2.54
C LEU A 862 -58.96 -2.30 -1.69
N GLU A 863 -58.26 -1.24 -1.27
CA GLU A 863 -57.11 -1.31 -0.36
C GLU A 863 -57.38 -0.54 0.93
N TYR A 864 -56.67 -0.89 2.02
CA TYR A 864 -56.87 -0.31 3.35
C TYR A 864 -55.56 0.16 3.99
N GLN A 865 -55.61 1.27 4.71
CA GLN A 865 -54.55 1.73 5.62
C GLN A 865 -55.10 2.07 6.99
N ARG A 866 -54.23 2.09 8.00
CA ARG A 866 -54.57 2.41 9.38
C ARG A 866 -53.86 3.67 9.84
N PHE A 867 -54.52 4.45 10.67
CA PHE A 867 -53.94 5.58 11.37
C PHE A 867 -54.26 5.52 12.86
N THR A 868 -53.38 6.10 13.66
CA THR A 868 -53.53 6.19 15.11
C THR A 868 -53.74 7.64 15.51
N LEU A 869 -54.74 7.90 16.33
CA LEU A 869 -54.91 9.17 17.04
C LEU A 869 -54.31 9.01 18.43
N LEU A 870 -53.42 9.90 18.83
CA LEU A 870 -52.72 9.85 20.11
C LEU A 870 -52.84 11.19 20.83
N ASN A 871 -53.10 11.16 22.14
CA ASN A 871 -52.96 12.34 22.99
C ASN A 871 -51.55 12.42 23.57
N VAL A 872 -50.73 13.32 23.02
CA VAL A 872 -49.37 13.60 23.50
C VAL A 872 -49.31 14.78 24.47
N GLY A 873 -50.47 15.37 24.79
CA GLY A 873 -50.62 16.41 25.80
C GLY A 873 -50.75 15.83 27.20
N ASN A 874 -50.75 16.72 28.20
CA ASN A 874 -50.91 16.37 29.62
C ASN A 874 -52.36 16.53 30.15
N ASN A 875 -53.29 17.02 29.32
CA ASN A 875 -54.73 17.11 29.60
C ASN A 875 -55.55 16.22 28.64
N ASP A 876 -56.81 15.94 28.99
CA ASP A 876 -57.71 15.12 28.17
C ASP A 876 -57.96 15.74 26.78
N LEU A 877 -57.69 14.96 25.73
CA LEU A 877 -57.96 15.32 24.34
C LEU A 877 -59.36 14.85 23.96
N VAL A 878 -60.18 15.77 23.46
CA VAL A 878 -61.54 15.53 22.98
C VAL A 878 -61.55 15.77 21.48
N VAL A 879 -61.75 14.72 20.69
CA VAL A 879 -61.91 14.79 19.23
C VAL A 879 -63.40 14.88 18.91
N SER A 880 -63.82 16.01 18.35
CA SER A 880 -65.23 16.34 18.08
C SER A 880 -65.71 15.87 16.71
N SER A 881 -64.83 15.78 15.71
CA SER A 881 -65.20 15.28 14.39
C SER A 881 -64.01 14.77 13.59
N ILE A 882 -64.26 13.81 12.70
CA ILE A 882 -63.28 13.32 11.73
C ILE A 882 -63.98 13.16 10.38
N THR A 883 -63.48 13.86 9.35
CA THR A 883 -64.12 13.94 8.04
C THR A 883 -63.12 13.77 6.90
N LEU A 884 -63.60 13.39 5.72
CA LEU A 884 -62.81 13.34 4.48
C LEU A 884 -63.28 14.43 3.52
N SER A 885 -62.37 15.31 3.10
CA SER A 885 -62.54 16.25 2.00
C SER A 885 -62.11 15.52 0.72
N GLU A 886 -63.07 15.10 -0.11
CA GLU A 886 -62.73 14.52 -1.42
C GLU A 886 -62.76 15.60 -2.49
N VAL A 887 -61.66 15.76 -3.22
CA VAL A 887 -61.51 16.80 -4.25
C VAL A 887 -62.05 16.33 -5.61
N THR A 888 -62.24 15.02 -5.82
CA THR A 888 -62.68 14.46 -7.12
C THR A 888 -63.76 13.37 -6.96
N ILE A 889 -64.93 13.61 -7.55
CA ILE A 889 -66.02 12.62 -7.66
C ILE A 889 -65.71 11.70 -8.85
N PRO A 890 -65.79 10.35 -8.73
CA PRO A 890 -66.51 9.58 -7.71
C PRO A 890 -65.72 9.25 -6.43
N HIS A 891 -66.44 9.06 -5.31
CA HIS A 891 -65.86 8.78 -3.99
C HIS A 891 -64.91 7.56 -3.97
N ASN A 892 -63.61 7.81 -3.96
CA ASN A 892 -62.56 6.79 -3.99
C ASN A 892 -62.00 6.50 -2.59
N PHE A 893 -62.10 7.43 -1.64
CA PHE A 893 -61.63 7.25 -0.27
C PHE A 893 -62.80 7.10 0.70
N ARG A 894 -62.69 6.21 1.69
CA ARG A 894 -63.73 6.03 2.71
C ARG A 894 -63.15 5.71 4.08
N LEU A 895 -63.62 6.42 5.10
CA LEU A 895 -63.46 6.05 6.50
C LEU A 895 -64.35 4.84 6.82
N LEU A 896 -63.80 3.83 7.48
CA LEU A 896 -64.55 2.64 7.87
C LEU A 896 -65.22 2.84 9.23
N GLU A 897 -66.54 2.63 9.26
CA GLU A 897 -67.32 2.66 10.49
C GLU A 897 -66.82 1.66 11.54
N TYR A 898 -66.96 2.06 12.80
CA TYR A 898 -66.65 1.24 13.98
C TYR A 898 -67.55 0.01 14.02
N LYS A 899 -66.97 -1.14 14.36
CA LYS A 899 -67.72 -2.35 14.70
C LYS A 899 -67.35 -2.79 16.11
N ALA A 900 -68.37 -3.07 16.92
CA ALA A 900 -68.24 -3.39 18.35
C ALA A 900 -67.40 -4.63 18.67
N ASP A 901 -67.02 -5.43 17.67
CA ASP A 901 -66.16 -6.61 17.80
C ASP A 901 -64.65 -6.29 17.82
N LYS A 902 -64.24 -5.03 17.65
CA LYS A 902 -62.83 -4.59 17.64
C LYS A 902 -62.57 -3.47 18.67
N PRO A 903 -62.12 -3.80 19.89
CA PRO A 903 -62.07 -2.86 21.03
C PRO A 903 -61.00 -1.76 20.93
N TYR A 904 -60.06 -1.85 19.98
CA TYR A 904 -58.97 -0.87 19.78
C TYR A 904 -59.29 0.16 18.68
N ARG A 905 -60.51 0.16 18.13
CA ARG A 905 -60.92 1.12 17.09
C ARG A 905 -61.56 2.36 17.70
N CYS A 906 -61.27 3.53 17.14
CA CYS A 906 -61.96 4.77 17.48
C CYS A 906 -63.48 4.60 17.29
N ASN A 907 -64.27 4.96 18.30
CA ASN A 907 -65.73 4.87 18.25
C ASN A 907 -66.31 6.19 17.72
N TRP A 908 -66.80 6.18 16.48
CA TRP A 908 -67.30 7.37 15.78
C TRP A 908 -68.71 7.82 16.18
N ALA A 909 -69.37 7.14 17.11
CA ALA A 909 -70.75 7.41 17.47
C ALA A 909 -70.91 8.49 18.57
N GLU A 910 -69.83 8.85 19.26
CA GLU A 910 -69.75 9.85 20.33
C GLU A 910 -68.40 10.61 20.22
N ASP A 911 -68.23 11.71 20.95
CA ASP A 911 -66.94 12.41 21.05
C ASP A 911 -65.86 11.43 21.55
N ILE A 912 -64.70 11.38 20.88
CA ILE A 912 -63.61 10.51 21.29
C ILE A 912 -62.80 11.25 22.36
N ILE A 913 -62.77 10.72 23.58
CA ILE A 913 -61.98 11.26 24.69
C ILE A 913 -60.75 10.36 24.88
N LEU A 914 -59.56 10.92 24.72
CA LEU A 914 -58.27 10.26 24.96
C LEU A 914 -57.61 10.94 26.16
N VAL A 915 -57.44 10.21 27.28
CA VAL A 915 -56.65 10.75 28.40
C VAL A 915 -55.16 10.84 28.02
N SER A 916 -54.35 11.58 28.78
CA SER A 916 -52.92 11.75 28.48
C SER A 916 -52.22 10.41 28.24
N GLY A 917 -51.56 10.27 27.09
CA GLY A 917 -50.86 9.05 26.65
C GLY A 917 -51.75 7.95 26.02
N GLU A 918 -53.07 8.14 25.95
CA GLU A 918 -54.00 7.19 25.34
C GLU A 918 -54.08 7.36 23.82
N SER A 919 -54.36 6.26 23.10
CA SER A 919 -54.54 6.25 21.65
C SER A 919 -55.71 5.39 21.18
N CYS A 920 -56.21 5.67 19.97
CA CYS A 920 -57.17 4.82 19.26
C CYS A 920 -56.81 4.67 17.77
N VAL A 921 -57.20 3.55 17.16
CA VAL A 921 -56.87 3.24 15.75
C VAL A 921 -58.09 3.40 14.84
N ALA A 922 -57.89 4.02 13.69
CA ALA A 922 -58.89 4.18 12.63
C ALA A 922 -58.41 3.58 11.30
N GLU A 923 -59.32 3.30 10.38
CA GLU A 923 -59.00 2.72 9.07
C GLU A 923 -59.63 3.52 7.93
N ILE A 924 -58.82 3.75 6.88
CA ILE A 924 -59.23 4.40 5.64
C ILE A 924 -59.07 3.39 4.52
N SER A 925 -60.00 3.40 3.57
CA SER A 925 -59.95 2.58 2.37
C SER A 925 -59.84 3.42 1.11
N PHE A 926 -59.13 2.90 0.10
CA PHE A 926 -59.02 3.48 -1.23
C PHE A 926 -59.53 2.50 -2.29
N PHE A 927 -60.42 2.97 -3.15
CA PHE A 927 -61.09 2.20 -4.20
C PHE A 927 -61.14 3.01 -5.51
N PRO A 928 -60.08 2.97 -6.34
CA PRO A 928 -60.04 3.75 -7.57
C PRO A 928 -61.02 3.19 -8.61
N ARG A 929 -61.99 4.02 -9.02
CA ARG A 929 -62.93 3.69 -10.12
C ARG A 929 -62.41 4.08 -11.50
N ASP A 930 -61.43 4.96 -11.56
CA ASP A 930 -60.79 5.43 -12.79
C ASP A 930 -59.26 5.34 -12.67
N VAL A 931 -58.56 5.55 -13.78
CA VAL A 931 -57.09 5.55 -13.84
C VAL A 931 -56.60 6.99 -13.64
N GLY A 932 -55.61 7.19 -12.78
CA GLY A 932 -55.06 8.51 -12.46
C GLY A 932 -54.76 8.67 -10.96
N GLU A 933 -54.19 9.81 -10.60
CA GLU A 933 -53.89 10.17 -9.21
C GLU A 933 -55.12 10.79 -8.53
N PHE A 934 -55.39 10.36 -7.31
CA PHE A 934 -56.47 10.85 -6.47
C PHE A 934 -55.91 11.30 -5.13
N SER A 935 -56.43 12.39 -4.60
CA SER A 935 -56.12 12.88 -3.28
C SER A 935 -57.38 13.27 -2.51
N ALA A 936 -57.30 13.15 -1.19
CA ALA A 936 -58.30 13.58 -0.22
C ALA A 936 -57.60 14.13 1.02
N GLU A 937 -58.29 14.96 1.79
CA GLU A 937 -57.79 15.43 3.08
C GLU A 937 -58.62 14.83 4.20
N LEU A 938 -57.97 14.24 5.21
CA LEU A 938 -58.60 13.82 6.46
C LEU A 938 -58.53 14.99 7.44
N ILE A 939 -59.68 15.50 7.85
CA ILE A 939 -59.79 16.63 8.78
C ILE A 939 -60.26 16.09 10.13
N VAL A 940 -59.48 16.33 11.19
CA VAL A 940 -59.75 15.93 12.57
C VAL A 940 -59.89 17.18 13.44
N GLU A 941 -61.08 17.43 13.97
CA GLU A 941 -61.35 18.55 14.88
C GLU A 941 -61.23 18.09 16.34
N SER A 942 -60.55 18.89 17.18
CA SER A 942 -60.32 18.56 18.58
C SER A 942 -60.22 19.80 19.48
N ASN A 943 -60.10 19.58 20.80
CA ASN A 943 -59.81 20.63 21.78
C ASN A 943 -58.30 20.93 21.95
N ASP A 944 -57.45 20.44 21.05
CA ASP A 944 -56.06 20.90 20.94
C ASP A 944 -56.05 22.41 20.70
N ILE A 945 -55.43 23.17 21.62
CA ILE A 945 -55.49 24.64 21.62
C ILE A 945 -54.62 25.26 20.52
N GLU A 946 -53.56 24.55 20.10
CA GLU A 946 -52.65 25.01 19.05
C GLU A 946 -53.19 24.62 17.68
N GLU A 947 -53.74 23.41 17.58
CA GLU A 947 -54.26 22.83 16.34
C GLU A 947 -55.68 22.25 16.54
N PRO A 948 -56.70 23.11 16.71
CA PRO A 948 -58.08 22.65 16.94
C PRO A 948 -58.67 21.91 15.73
N SER A 949 -58.03 21.99 14.56
CA SER A 949 -58.39 21.25 13.35
C SER A 949 -57.11 20.81 12.65
N MET A 950 -56.80 19.53 12.71
CA MET A 950 -55.64 18.92 12.02
C MET A 950 -56.08 18.33 10.68
N THR A 951 -55.32 18.60 9.63
CA THR A 951 -55.61 18.12 8.27
C THR A 951 -54.47 17.25 7.75
N VAL A 952 -54.77 16.02 7.34
CA VAL A 952 -53.80 15.05 6.83
C VAL A 952 -54.07 14.75 5.36
N ASN A 953 -53.04 14.84 4.52
CA ASN A 953 -53.15 14.52 3.09
C ASN A 953 -53.13 13.00 2.85
N ILE A 954 -54.04 12.55 1.99
CA ILE A 954 -54.19 11.17 1.58
C ILE A 954 -54.10 11.11 0.06
N MET A 955 -53.29 10.21 -0.48
CA MET A 955 -53.06 10.07 -1.92
C MET A 955 -53.15 8.60 -2.38
N GLY A 956 -53.41 8.38 -3.66
CA GLY A 956 -53.34 7.07 -4.30
C GLY A 956 -53.55 7.15 -5.83
N GLU A 957 -52.94 6.24 -6.58
CA GLU A 957 -53.02 6.17 -8.05
C GLU A 957 -53.83 4.95 -8.52
N GLY A 958 -54.94 5.19 -9.22
CA GLY A 958 -55.67 4.15 -9.93
C GLY A 958 -54.97 3.72 -11.23
N ARG A 959 -54.83 2.41 -11.48
CA ARG A 959 -54.16 1.87 -12.69
C ARG A 959 -55.00 0.88 -13.49
N GLU A 960 -54.77 0.82 -14.81
CA GLU A 960 -55.44 -0.17 -15.68
C GLU A 960 -55.08 -1.62 -15.29
N ARG A 961 -56.07 -2.51 -15.39
CA ARG A 961 -55.89 -3.94 -15.14
C ARG A 961 -55.14 -4.59 -16.30
N ARG A 962 -53.83 -4.82 -16.15
CA ARG A 962 -52.99 -5.53 -17.15
C ARG A 962 -53.23 -7.04 -17.13
N LEU A 963 -53.29 -7.66 -18.31
CA LEU A 963 -53.56 -9.09 -18.52
C LEU A 963 -52.35 -10.02 -18.27
N SER A 964 -51.22 -9.51 -17.77
CA SER A 964 -49.93 -10.24 -17.66
C SER A 964 -49.51 -10.62 -16.23
N ASP A 965 -50.34 -10.45 -15.22
CA ASP A 965 -49.92 -10.63 -13.82
C ASP A 965 -49.94 -12.10 -13.36
N GLY A 966 -49.02 -12.91 -13.90
CA GLY A 966 -48.41 -14.05 -13.19
C GLY A 966 -49.31 -15.22 -12.74
N ILE A 967 -50.56 -15.31 -13.17
CA ILE A 967 -51.52 -16.33 -12.71
C ILE A 967 -51.24 -17.69 -13.36
N CYS A 968 -51.12 -18.78 -12.58
CA CYS A 968 -51.20 -20.13 -13.12
C CYS A 968 -52.66 -20.45 -13.44
N PHE A 969 -53.12 -20.18 -14.67
CA PHE A 969 -54.52 -20.34 -15.10
C PHE A 969 -55.18 -21.68 -14.72
N ILE A 970 -54.59 -22.83 -15.05
CA ILE A 970 -55.19 -24.15 -14.76
C ILE A 970 -55.25 -24.43 -13.25
N ALA A 971 -54.15 -24.16 -12.54
CA ALA A 971 -54.10 -24.36 -11.10
C ALA A 971 -55.09 -23.42 -10.39
N THR A 972 -55.17 -22.16 -10.79
CA THR A 972 -56.09 -21.16 -10.23
C THR A 972 -57.56 -21.52 -10.53
N ALA A 973 -57.86 -22.02 -11.74
CA ALA A 973 -59.18 -22.52 -12.09
C ALA A 973 -59.58 -23.72 -11.22
N ALA A 974 -58.67 -24.67 -11.00
CA ALA A 974 -58.92 -25.85 -10.17
C ALA A 974 -59.08 -25.49 -8.70
N PHE A 975 -58.18 -24.69 -8.13
CA PHE A 975 -58.06 -24.39 -6.70
C PHE A 975 -58.87 -23.16 -6.24
N GLY A 976 -59.34 -22.34 -7.19
CA GLY A 976 -60.30 -21.27 -6.95
C GLY A 976 -59.71 -19.94 -6.48
N SER A 977 -58.44 -19.91 -6.05
CA SER A 977 -57.74 -18.67 -5.73
C SER A 977 -56.29 -18.70 -6.21
N PRO A 978 -55.79 -17.61 -6.83
CA PRO A 978 -54.38 -17.49 -7.22
C PRO A 978 -53.43 -17.39 -6.01
N MET A 979 -53.98 -17.14 -4.81
CA MET A 979 -53.25 -17.04 -3.54
C MET A 979 -53.35 -18.31 -2.68
N GLN A 980 -54.00 -19.38 -3.18
CA GLN A 980 -53.95 -20.65 -2.45
C GLN A 980 -52.49 -21.12 -2.35
N LYS A 981 -52.10 -21.59 -1.16
CA LYS A 981 -50.74 -22.05 -0.83
C LYS A 981 -50.13 -22.96 -1.91
N ASP A 982 -50.90 -23.89 -2.47
CA ASP A 982 -50.41 -24.81 -3.51
C ASP A 982 -50.23 -24.14 -4.88
N VAL A 983 -51.05 -23.13 -5.21
CA VAL A 983 -50.93 -22.34 -6.45
C VAL A 983 -49.72 -21.40 -6.36
N VAL A 984 -49.49 -20.81 -5.19
CA VAL A 984 -48.29 -20.00 -4.90
C VAL A 984 -47.02 -20.86 -4.99
N LEU A 985 -47.06 -22.09 -4.48
CA LEU A 985 -45.94 -23.03 -4.59
C LEU A 985 -45.60 -23.36 -6.05
N LEU A 986 -46.61 -23.63 -6.89
CA LEU A 986 -46.41 -23.89 -8.31
C LEU A 986 -45.86 -22.67 -9.07
N ARG A 987 -46.27 -21.45 -8.68
CA ARG A 987 -45.72 -20.20 -9.22
C ARG A 987 -44.25 -20.01 -8.84
N ALA A 988 -43.91 -20.22 -7.57
CA ALA A 988 -42.53 -20.14 -7.10
C ALA A 988 -41.63 -21.17 -7.82
N PHE A 989 -42.15 -22.38 -8.07
CA PHE A 989 -41.42 -23.39 -8.84
C PHE A 989 -41.19 -22.96 -10.29
N ARG A 990 -42.21 -22.40 -10.96
CA ARG A 990 -42.08 -21.81 -12.30
C ARG A 990 -40.98 -20.73 -12.32
N ASP A 991 -41.05 -19.80 -11.38
CA ASP A 991 -40.19 -18.61 -11.37
C ASP A 991 -38.74 -18.96 -11.05
N LYS A 992 -38.52 -19.86 -10.09
CA LYS A 992 -37.18 -20.22 -9.62
C LYS A 992 -36.49 -21.27 -10.50
N TYR A 993 -37.24 -22.17 -11.15
CA TYR A 993 -36.65 -23.32 -11.85
C TYR A 993 -37.01 -23.42 -13.34
N LEU A 994 -38.21 -23.02 -13.77
CA LEU A 994 -38.59 -23.11 -15.18
C LEU A 994 -38.16 -21.86 -15.98
N LEU A 995 -38.20 -20.67 -15.38
CA LEU A 995 -37.82 -19.44 -16.07
C LEU A 995 -36.31 -19.18 -16.10
N THR A 996 -35.49 -20.03 -15.49
CA THR A 996 -34.03 -19.87 -15.48
C THR A 996 -33.34 -20.45 -16.71
N ASN A 997 -34.01 -21.28 -17.52
CA ASN A 997 -33.45 -21.87 -18.73
C ASN A 997 -34.38 -21.72 -19.95
N ALA A 998 -33.80 -21.74 -21.15
CA ALA A 998 -34.53 -21.45 -22.39
C ALA A 998 -35.67 -22.45 -22.67
N LEU A 999 -35.48 -23.72 -22.33
CA LEU A 999 -36.47 -24.77 -22.55
C LEU A 999 -37.67 -24.61 -21.62
N GLY A 1000 -37.44 -24.25 -20.36
CA GLY A 1000 -38.50 -23.94 -19.40
C GLY A 1000 -39.23 -22.63 -19.73
N LYS A 1001 -38.54 -21.58 -20.22
CA LYS A 1001 -39.20 -20.36 -20.74
C LYS A 1001 -40.15 -20.68 -21.91
N ALA A 1002 -39.74 -21.56 -22.82
CA ALA A 1002 -40.59 -21.99 -23.94
C ALA A 1002 -41.83 -22.77 -23.47
N ILE A 1003 -41.68 -23.69 -22.51
CA ILE A 1003 -42.81 -24.43 -21.91
C ILE A 1003 -43.79 -23.46 -21.22
N VAL A 1004 -43.27 -22.49 -20.46
CA VAL A 1004 -44.10 -21.50 -19.78
C VAL A 1004 -44.84 -20.63 -20.80
N SER A 1005 -44.16 -20.17 -21.86
CA SER A 1005 -44.81 -19.40 -22.92
C SER A 1005 -45.95 -20.17 -23.58
N PHE A 1006 -45.72 -21.44 -23.95
CA PHE A 1006 -46.76 -22.31 -24.51
C PHE A 1006 -47.94 -22.52 -23.56
N TYR A 1007 -47.65 -22.70 -22.26
CA TYR A 1007 -48.68 -22.79 -21.23
C TYR A 1007 -49.53 -21.51 -21.18
N TYR A 1008 -48.93 -20.32 -21.18
CA TYR A 1008 -49.67 -19.06 -21.12
C TYR A 1008 -50.53 -18.79 -22.36
N GLU A 1009 -50.13 -19.30 -23.52
CA GLU A 1009 -50.88 -19.16 -24.75
C GLU A 1009 -52.08 -20.13 -24.82
N THR A 1010 -51.90 -21.38 -24.37
CA THR A 1010 -52.89 -22.45 -24.55
C THR A 1010 -53.82 -22.67 -23.36
N SER A 1011 -53.37 -22.36 -22.14
CA SER A 1011 -54.12 -22.66 -20.92
C SER A 1011 -55.33 -21.75 -20.60
N PRO A 1012 -55.42 -20.47 -21.00
CA PRO A 1012 -56.56 -19.61 -20.63
C PRO A 1012 -57.95 -20.12 -21.08
N PRO A 1013 -58.16 -20.64 -22.31
CA PRO A 1013 -59.44 -21.22 -22.70
C PRO A 1013 -59.74 -22.54 -21.97
N ILE A 1014 -58.73 -23.38 -21.72
CA ILE A 1014 -58.89 -24.65 -20.97
C ILE A 1014 -59.29 -24.36 -19.51
N ALA A 1015 -58.62 -23.39 -18.89
CA ALA A 1015 -58.89 -22.97 -17.51
C ALA A 1015 -60.32 -22.44 -17.33
N ARG A 1016 -60.89 -21.76 -18.34
CA ARG A 1016 -62.29 -21.32 -18.31
C ARG A 1016 -63.27 -22.50 -18.26
N VAL A 1017 -63.01 -23.57 -19.01
CA VAL A 1017 -63.84 -24.79 -18.99
C VAL A 1017 -63.72 -25.52 -17.65
N ILE A 1018 -62.52 -25.61 -17.10
CA ILE A 1018 -62.28 -26.25 -15.78
C ILE A 1018 -63.00 -25.47 -14.67
N ALA A 1019 -62.88 -24.13 -14.65
CA ALA A 1019 -63.46 -23.29 -13.60
C ALA A 1019 -65.00 -23.38 -13.51
N GLN A 1020 -65.68 -23.77 -14.58
CA GLN A 1020 -67.14 -23.88 -14.64
C GLN A 1020 -67.69 -25.25 -14.19
N SER A 1021 -66.84 -26.25 -13.92
CA SER A 1021 -67.27 -27.60 -13.56
C SER A 1021 -66.56 -28.11 -12.31
N GLU A 1022 -67.31 -28.30 -11.22
CA GLU A 1022 -66.77 -28.85 -9.97
C GLU A 1022 -66.13 -30.23 -10.15
N PHE A 1023 -66.65 -31.05 -11.07
CA PHE A 1023 -66.04 -32.34 -11.42
C PHE A 1023 -64.66 -32.19 -12.07
N LEU A 1024 -64.52 -31.27 -13.03
CA LEU A 1024 -63.23 -31.02 -13.69
C LEU A 1024 -62.23 -30.36 -12.74
N ARG A 1025 -62.68 -29.49 -11.82
CA ARG A 1025 -61.83 -28.91 -10.77
C ARG A 1025 -61.28 -30.00 -9.86
N TRP A 1026 -62.14 -30.89 -9.37
CA TRP A 1026 -61.73 -32.02 -8.53
C TRP A 1026 -60.73 -32.92 -9.25
N LEU A 1027 -60.98 -33.28 -10.51
CA LEU A 1027 -60.07 -34.09 -11.32
C LEU A 1027 -58.71 -33.40 -11.51
N THR A 1028 -58.72 -32.10 -11.82
CA THR A 1028 -57.51 -31.30 -12.04
C THR A 1028 -56.69 -31.15 -10.76
N ARG A 1029 -57.34 -30.98 -9.59
CA ARG A 1029 -56.65 -30.99 -8.28
C ARG A 1029 -55.97 -32.34 -8.04
N GLY A 1030 -56.66 -33.45 -8.34
CA GLY A 1030 -56.10 -34.79 -8.23
C GLY A 1030 -54.88 -35.02 -9.11
N LEU A 1031 -54.89 -34.51 -10.35
CA LEU A 1031 -53.75 -34.62 -11.29
C LEU A 1031 -52.56 -33.74 -10.89
N LEU A 1032 -52.79 -32.59 -10.25
CA LEU A 1032 -51.73 -31.69 -9.81
C LEU A 1032 -51.10 -32.12 -8.47
N GLN A 1033 -51.81 -32.92 -7.67
CA GLN A 1033 -51.38 -33.31 -6.32
C GLN A 1033 -50.00 -34.02 -6.27
N PRO A 1034 -49.67 -34.97 -7.15
CA PRO A 1034 -48.36 -35.62 -7.13
C PRO A 1034 -47.22 -34.65 -7.39
N LEU A 1035 -47.40 -33.69 -8.31
CA LEU A 1035 -46.42 -32.66 -8.63
C LEU A 1035 -46.22 -31.71 -7.44
N ILE A 1036 -47.30 -31.31 -6.77
CA ILE A 1036 -47.25 -30.45 -5.58
C ILE A 1036 -46.50 -31.15 -4.44
N LEU A 1037 -46.76 -32.45 -4.21
CA LEU A 1037 -46.06 -33.22 -3.18
C LEU A 1037 -44.58 -33.41 -3.48
N ALA A 1038 -44.22 -33.62 -4.75
CA ALA A 1038 -42.83 -33.72 -5.19
C ALA A 1038 -42.04 -32.43 -4.91
N ILE A 1039 -42.66 -31.27 -5.18
CA ILE A 1039 -42.05 -29.96 -4.93
C ILE A 1039 -41.96 -29.67 -3.42
N LYS A 1040 -42.99 -30.04 -2.65
CA LYS A 1040 -43.06 -29.71 -1.22
C LYS A 1040 -42.17 -30.61 -0.34
N TYR A 1041 -41.98 -31.87 -0.72
CA TYR A 1041 -41.21 -32.86 0.05
C TYR A 1041 -40.30 -33.69 -0.87
N PRO A 1042 -39.26 -33.08 -1.46
CA PRO A 1042 -38.41 -33.75 -2.45
C PRO A 1042 -37.82 -35.05 -1.91
N ASP A 1043 -37.25 -35.04 -0.71
CA ASP A 1043 -36.57 -36.21 -0.12
C ASP A 1043 -37.52 -37.39 0.14
N ARG A 1044 -38.74 -37.10 0.62
CA ARG A 1044 -39.75 -38.14 0.91
C ARG A 1044 -40.39 -38.69 -0.36
N PHE A 1045 -40.52 -37.86 -1.39
CA PHE A 1045 -41.08 -38.26 -2.68
C PHE A 1045 -40.12 -39.21 -3.42
N PHE A 1046 -38.81 -38.93 -3.40
CA PHE A 1046 -37.81 -39.84 -3.95
C PHE A 1046 -37.74 -41.17 -3.20
N ILE A 1047 -37.89 -41.18 -1.87
CA ILE A 1047 -37.97 -42.42 -1.07
C ILE A 1047 -39.23 -43.23 -1.42
N LEU A 1048 -40.37 -42.58 -1.65
CA LEU A 1048 -41.64 -43.24 -2.04
C LEU A 1048 -41.57 -43.85 -3.44
N ILE A 1049 -40.95 -43.14 -4.39
CA ILE A 1049 -40.69 -43.67 -5.74
C ILE A 1049 -39.69 -44.83 -5.67
N PHE A 1050 -38.61 -44.69 -4.88
CA PHE A 1050 -37.61 -45.74 -4.70
C PHE A 1050 -38.24 -46.99 -4.08
N LEU A 1051 -39.07 -46.84 -3.03
CA LEU A 1051 -39.82 -47.95 -2.42
C LEU A 1051 -40.84 -48.56 -3.39
N PHE A 1052 -41.51 -47.75 -4.23
CA PHE A 1052 -42.42 -48.25 -5.26
C PHE A 1052 -41.70 -49.05 -6.33
N PHE A 1053 -40.52 -48.60 -6.77
CA PHE A 1053 -39.67 -49.34 -7.70
C PHE A 1053 -39.08 -50.60 -7.05
N LEU A 1054 -38.65 -50.54 -5.78
CA LEU A 1054 -38.18 -51.69 -5.02
C LEU A 1054 -39.30 -52.73 -4.85
N PHE A 1055 -40.52 -52.28 -4.56
CA PHE A 1055 -41.71 -53.14 -4.45
C PHE A 1055 -42.12 -53.72 -5.81
N SER A 1056 -42.04 -52.94 -6.88
CA SER A 1056 -42.26 -53.44 -8.25
C SER A 1056 -41.18 -54.45 -8.66
N PHE A 1057 -39.93 -54.25 -8.22
CA PHE A 1057 -38.81 -55.14 -8.48
C PHE A 1057 -38.95 -56.45 -7.69
N VAL A 1058 -39.36 -56.38 -6.42
CA VAL A 1058 -39.66 -57.56 -5.58
C VAL A 1058 -40.87 -58.33 -6.12
N ILE A 1059 -41.91 -57.65 -6.62
CA ILE A 1059 -43.04 -58.30 -7.31
C ILE A 1059 -42.58 -58.94 -8.62
N ARG A 1060 -41.76 -58.25 -9.43
CA ARG A 1060 -41.21 -58.78 -10.68
C ARG A 1060 -40.30 -59.98 -10.44
N HIS A 1061 -39.57 -60.01 -9.30
CA HIS A 1061 -38.73 -61.15 -8.91
C HIS A 1061 -39.52 -62.31 -8.29
N ARG A 1062 -40.67 -62.06 -7.64
CA ARG A 1062 -41.62 -63.12 -7.23
C ARG A 1062 -42.40 -63.70 -8.39
N PHE A 1063 -42.62 -62.96 -9.47
CA PHE A 1063 -43.28 -63.45 -10.69
C PHE A 1063 -42.35 -64.13 -11.69
N THR A 1064 -41.02 -64.05 -11.53
CA THR A 1064 -40.06 -64.90 -12.26
C THR A 1064 -39.76 -66.23 -11.57
N SER A 1065 -40.30 -66.47 -10.37
CA SER A 1065 -40.19 -67.75 -9.62
C SER A 1065 -41.35 -68.73 -9.88
N HIS A 1066 -42.33 -68.39 -10.72
CA HIS A 1066 -43.45 -69.26 -11.10
C HIS A 1066 -43.67 -69.25 -12.62
N LYS A 1067 -42.64 -69.71 -13.35
CA LYS A 1067 -42.64 -70.38 -14.68
C LYS A 1067 -41.17 -70.48 -15.11
N LYS A 1068 -40.45 -71.54 -14.73
CA LYS A 1068 -40.23 -72.79 -15.48
C LYS A 1068 -39.26 -73.66 -14.63
N VAL A 1069 -39.29 -75.00 -14.52
CA VAL A 1069 -39.71 -76.10 -15.42
C VAL A 1069 -39.41 -75.84 -16.88
#